data_AF-A0A3B8Z378-F1
#
_entry.id   AF-A0A3B8Z378-F1
#
_cell.length_a   1.000
_cell.length_b   1.000
_cell.length_c   1.000
_cell.angle_alpha   90.00
_cell.angle_beta   90.00
_cell.angle_gamma   90.00
#
_symmetry.space_group_name_H-M   'P 1'
#
loop_
_entity.id
_entity.type
_entity.pdbx_description
1 polymer ?
#
loop_
_entity_poly.entity_id
_entity_poly.type
_entity_poly.pdbx_seq_one_letter_code
_entity_poly.pdbx_strand_id
1 'polypeptide(L)'
;MSVEQQTNDLLDVFSKASAGLFEITVRYIKHFEQGLYGCGLAKPSKRMRNALAIDREVLVVVSTFTDQQQRTIKFAMQEIQESQGRLETTMAIVLHRDKDGNSKLRNWGRDAGISILPILEVESLKDSITLERALCVELYSHDTFDVTGPVSDDANFYGRRDEAIDLARKLQKGQIRSCLGIRKVGKTSIVNRILREVQTSHDCLCVMVDCSKDDVWGLDAAGLLSSISKTLEFALANQKKYAKISSSTKAPVLADTRAQFENVLRKVGRPFILVFDEVDYVTPGSPTNQNWREQFNVFWRNLRAVYQEASREGVVFSVLIAGVSAHWFTVESIEGVENAALAFVPEEYLTPMPLGASVAMLRRLGRIAGLQIDDSAAELIAAATGNMPYWARKCGSYINRNIPVSERPCEITRDRIEPMVTTFVKEEGAAIAEVALRHLFRVYPALFKAASLCHEGKGAQVSERDKRILRRYGILQGASDVLSGQMMTAGFQVLKEGTSGIEPVVPATPDGLNLSLDEWAEELAAVGKRRNLVERRLRELVLNFLRFDCMSSGSLPDLLQRIISIVPSKSREVLAHLTAEQAVSKFNWTDIVKLIGKEWVLFEKLFGDKDIFMKHCDVINDRYDAHAKDADSADFALYRRSLKYVEERLSKLQ
;
A
#
# COMPACT_ATOMS: atom_id res chain seq x y z
N MET A 1 -0.36 8.42 50.27
CA MET A 1 -0.81 9.45 49.32
C MET A 1 -2.05 8.91 48.61
N SER A 2 -3.18 9.61 48.63
CA SER A 2 -4.42 9.13 47.97
C SER A 2 -4.25 9.04 46.45
N VAL A 3 -5.07 8.24 45.76
CA VAL A 3 -5.01 8.12 44.28
C VAL A 3 -5.26 9.47 43.60
N GLU A 4 -6.14 10.29 44.17
CA GLU A 4 -6.40 11.67 43.71
C GLU A 4 -5.16 12.56 43.85
N GLN A 5 -4.48 12.46 45.00
CA GLN A 5 -3.28 13.25 45.25
C GLN A 5 -2.13 12.85 44.32
N GLN A 6 -1.92 11.55 44.11
CA GLN A 6 -0.92 11.05 43.17
C GLN A 6 -1.20 11.49 41.73
N THR A 7 -2.48 11.51 41.35
CA THR A 7 -2.94 11.96 40.03
C THR A 7 -2.70 13.45 39.82
N ASN A 8 -3.02 14.28 40.81
CA ASN A 8 -2.76 15.71 40.77
C ASN A 8 -1.26 16.03 40.76
N ASP A 9 -0.46 15.32 41.56
CA ASP A 9 0.99 15.47 41.59
C ASP A 9 1.61 15.19 40.21
N LEU A 10 1.15 14.13 39.52
CA LEU A 10 1.57 13.80 38.16
C LEU A 10 1.17 14.86 37.13
N LEU A 11 -0.04 15.42 37.22
CA LEU A 11 -0.47 16.54 36.38
C LEU A 11 0.37 17.80 36.63
N ASP A 12 0.76 18.07 37.88
CA ASP A 12 1.64 19.19 38.22
C ASP A 12 3.04 18.99 37.66
N VAL A 13 3.59 17.78 37.76
CA VAL A 13 4.87 17.42 37.15
C VAL A 13 4.80 17.60 35.64
N PHE A 14 3.75 17.11 34.97
CA PHE A 14 3.56 17.32 33.54
C PHE A 14 3.39 18.79 33.18
N SER A 15 2.62 19.56 33.94
CA SER A 15 2.41 20.98 33.68
C SER A 15 3.72 21.78 33.78
N LYS A 16 4.62 21.40 34.68
CA LYS A 16 5.97 21.98 34.80
C LYS A 16 6.85 21.54 33.64
N ALA A 17 6.89 20.24 33.34
CA ALA A 17 7.70 19.69 32.25
C ALA A 17 7.22 20.18 30.87
N SER A 18 5.93 20.42 30.68
CA SER A 18 5.36 20.88 29.41
C SER A 18 5.36 22.40 29.24
N ALA A 19 5.97 23.16 30.16
CA ALA A 19 6.05 24.61 30.06
C ALA A 19 6.66 25.06 28.72
N GLY A 20 5.93 25.89 27.97
CA GLY A 20 6.30 26.35 26.63
C GLY A 20 5.91 25.39 25.47
N LEU A 21 5.56 24.14 25.79
CA LEU A 21 5.01 23.17 24.82
C LEU A 21 3.49 23.16 24.85
N PHE A 22 2.91 23.09 26.05
CA PHE A 22 1.46 23.07 26.27
C PHE A 22 1.08 24.02 27.41
N GLU A 23 -0.15 24.53 27.33
CA GLU A 23 -0.82 25.26 28.40
C GLU A 23 -2.00 24.40 28.88
N ILE A 24 -2.04 24.03 30.16
CA ILE A 24 -3.15 23.25 30.72
C ILE A 24 -4.30 24.19 31.06
N THR A 25 -5.44 24.05 30.37
CA THR A 25 -6.58 24.96 30.49
C THR A 25 -7.64 24.47 31.48
N VAL A 26 -7.79 23.16 31.63
CA VAL A 26 -8.78 22.54 32.53
C VAL A 26 -8.14 21.31 33.18
N ARG A 27 -8.48 21.08 34.45
CA ARG A 27 -8.11 19.88 35.20
C ARG A 27 -9.32 19.32 35.94
N TYR A 28 -9.47 18.00 35.93
CA TYR A 28 -10.51 17.32 36.68
C TYR A 28 -10.13 15.87 36.93
N ILE A 29 -10.85 15.23 37.85
CA ILE A 29 -10.74 13.81 38.15
C ILE A 29 -12.05 13.15 37.78
N LYS A 30 -12.00 11.96 37.17
CA LYS A 30 -13.19 11.21 36.79
C LYS A 30 -13.05 9.75 37.16
N HIS A 31 -14.12 9.22 37.74
CA HIS A 31 -14.28 7.79 37.93
C HIS A 31 -14.78 7.16 36.65
N PHE A 32 -14.13 6.08 36.24
CA PHE A 32 -14.56 5.29 35.09
C PHE A 32 -14.35 3.82 35.36
N GLU A 33 -15.44 3.05 35.26
CA GLU A 33 -15.51 1.67 35.71
C GLU A 33 -14.98 1.54 37.17
N GLN A 34 -13.96 0.72 37.40
CA GLN A 34 -13.34 0.50 38.71
C GLN A 34 -12.06 1.35 38.91
N GLY A 35 -11.85 2.37 38.07
CA GLY A 35 -10.66 3.21 38.06
C GLY A 35 -10.92 4.67 38.34
N LEU A 36 -9.89 5.38 38.81
CA LEU A 36 -9.88 6.84 38.97
C LEU A 36 -8.78 7.42 38.07
N TYR A 37 -9.15 8.38 37.22
CA TYR A 37 -8.26 9.01 36.25
C TYR A 37 -8.19 10.51 36.49
N GLY A 38 -7.00 11.07 36.30
CA GLY A 38 -6.84 12.52 36.16
C GLY A 38 -6.93 12.93 34.72
N CYS A 39 -7.50 14.09 34.48
CA CYS A 39 -7.63 14.66 33.15
C CYS A 39 -7.09 16.08 33.15
N GLY A 40 -6.32 16.40 32.12
CA GLY A 40 -5.89 17.74 31.77
C GLY A 40 -6.23 18.03 30.31
N LEU A 41 -6.72 19.23 30.02
CA LEU A 41 -6.85 19.69 28.64
C LEU A 41 -5.65 20.55 28.30
N ALA A 42 -4.83 20.07 27.35
CA ALA A 42 -3.55 20.69 27.01
C ALA A 42 -3.67 21.44 25.68
N LYS A 43 -3.62 22.77 25.75
CA LYS A 43 -3.58 23.64 24.57
C LYS A 43 -2.15 23.71 24.02
N PRO A 44 -1.89 23.24 22.79
CA PRO A 44 -0.54 23.21 22.22
C PRO A 44 -0.03 24.61 21.87
N SER A 45 1.27 24.87 22.10
CA SER A 45 1.96 26.07 21.62
C SER A 45 2.04 26.09 20.09
N LYS A 46 2.38 27.24 19.48
CA LYS A 46 2.52 27.32 18.00
C LYS A 46 3.52 26.29 17.47
N ARG A 47 4.59 26.02 18.22
CA ARG A 47 5.59 25.01 17.90
C ARG A 47 4.98 23.61 17.93
N MET A 48 4.26 23.26 19.01
CA MET A 48 3.63 21.95 19.13
C MET A 48 2.50 21.74 18.12
N ARG A 49 1.68 22.75 17.80
CA ARG A 49 0.68 22.66 16.72
C ARG A 49 1.31 22.28 15.39
N ASN A 50 2.44 22.88 15.06
CA ASN A 50 3.17 22.58 13.83
C ASN A 50 3.79 21.17 13.84
N ALA A 51 4.35 20.74 14.98
CA ALA A 51 4.98 19.43 15.14
C ALA A 51 3.97 18.28 15.15
N LEU A 52 2.84 18.47 15.83
CA LEU A 52 1.75 17.49 15.97
C LEU A 52 0.76 17.53 14.80
N ALA A 53 0.77 18.59 13.99
CA ALA A 53 -0.23 18.89 12.96
C ALA A 53 -1.67 18.92 13.51
N ILE A 54 -1.86 19.56 14.67
CA ILE A 54 -3.15 19.70 15.36
C ILE A 54 -3.48 21.17 15.61
N ASP A 55 -4.77 21.49 15.63
CA ASP A 55 -5.28 22.83 15.94
C ASP A 55 -6.10 22.88 17.25
N ARG A 56 -6.50 21.71 17.78
CA ARG A 56 -7.35 21.57 18.97
C ARG A 56 -6.54 21.28 20.23
N GLU A 57 -7.20 21.33 21.38
CA GLU A 57 -6.62 20.91 22.66
C GLU A 57 -6.45 19.38 22.69
N VAL A 58 -5.37 18.91 23.31
CA VAL A 58 -5.09 17.47 23.46
C VAL A 58 -5.54 17.01 24.84
N LEU A 59 -6.19 15.85 24.90
CA LEU A 59 -6.51 15.20 26.17
C LEU A 59 -5.24 14.64 26.80
N VAL A 60 -4.96 15.01 28.04
CA VAL A 60 -3.94 14.39 28.90
C VAL A 60 -4.66 13.54 29.94
N VAL A 61 -4.46 12.23 29.90
CA VAL A 61 -5.00 11.28 30.88
C VAL A 61 -3.88 10.86 31.82
N VAL A 62 -4.15 10.86 33.12
CA VAL A 62 -3.23 10.39 34.15
C VAL A 62 -3.79 9.12 34.78
N SER A 63 -2.99 8.08 34.72
CA SER A 63 -3.32 6.74 35.19
C SER A 63 -2.25 6.25 36.15
N THR A 64 -2.59 6.16 37.45
CA THR A 64 -1.66 5.75 38.51
C THR A 64 -1.54 4.23 38.66
N PHE A 65 -2.19 3.44 37.80
CA PHE A 65 -2.11 1.97 37.84
C PHE A 65 -0.69 1.47 37.54
N THR A 66 -0.24 0.51 38.35
CA THR A 66 1.03 -0.19 38.17
C THR A 66 1.01 -1.17 37.00
N ASP A 67 -0.18 -1.60 36.58
CA ASP A 67 -0.43 -2.40 35.38
C ASP A 67 -1.57 -1.75 34.59
N GLN A 68 -1.28 -1.30 33.37
CA GLN A 68 -2.29 -0.68 32.51
C GLN A 68 -3.20 -1.74 31.91
N GLN A 69 -4.44 -1.35 31.67
CA GLN A 69 -5.45 -2.20 31.04
C GLN A 69 -6.14 -1.45 29.90
N GLN A 70 -6.79 -2.17 28.98
CA GLN A 70 -7.49 -1.58 27.82
C GLN A 70 -8.55 -0.54 28.20
N ARG A 71 -9.10 -0.59 29.42
CA ARG A 71 -10.05 0.41 29.94
C ARG A 71 -9.52 1.85 29.90
N THR A 72 -8.20 2.06 29.99
CA THR A 72 -7.60 3.39 29.87
C THR A 72 -7.84 3.99 28.48
N ILE A 73 -7.80 3.16 27.42
CA ILE A 73 -8.08 3.59 26.04
C ILE A 73 -9.57 3.89 25.85
N LYS A 74 -10.44 3.01 26.35
CA LYS A 74 -11.90 3.24 26.31
C LYS A 74 -12.28 4.56 26.99
N PHE A 75 -11.69 4.82 28.16
CA PHE A 75 -11.87 6.07 28.89
C PHE A 75 -11.45 7.28 28.04
N ALA A 76 -10.22 7.27 27.50
CA ALA A 76 -9.72 8.38 26.68
C ALA A 76 -10.61 8.68 25.47
N MET A 77 -11.08 7.63 24.77
CA MET A 77 -11.98 7.79 23.62
C MET A 77 -13.34 8.37 24.02
N GLN A 78 -13.90 7.92 25.15
CA GLN A 78 -15.16 8.45 25.67
C GLN A 78 -15.05 9.94 26.01
N GLU A 79 -13.98 10.35 26.71
CA GLU A 79 -13.75 11.77 27.03
C GLU A 79 -13.62 12.64 25.77
N ILE A 80 -12.91 12.14 24.74
CA ILE A 80 -12.78 12.83 23.46
C ILE A 80 -14.15 12.99 22.79
N GLN A 81 -14.96 11.94 22.77
CA GLN A 81 -16.31 11.96 22.19
C GLN A 81 -17.25 12.91 22.95
N GLU A 82 -17.22 12.87 24.28
CA GLU A 82 -18.02 13.73 25.16
C GLU A 82 -17.62 15.22 25.06
N SER A 83 -16.41 15.52 24.59
CA SER A 83 -15.93 16.90 24.42
C SER A 83 -16.60 17.70 23.29
N GLN A 84 -17.50 17.08 22.53
CA GLN A 84 -18.26 17.71 21.43
C GLN A 84 -17.37 18.48 20.43
N GLY A 85 -16.19 17.94 20.12
CA GLY A 85 -15.26 18.49 19.14
C GLY A 85 -14.30 19.55 19.67
N ARG A 86 -14.29 19.82 21.00
CA ARG A 86 -13.28 20.66 21.64
C ARG A 86 -11.88 20.05 21.57
N LEU A 87 -11.80 18.73 21.74
CA LEU A 87 -10.53 18.00 21.76
C LEU A 87 -10.13 17.50 20.37
N GLU A 88 -8.83 17.30 20.22
CA GLU A 88 -8.25 16.57 19.11
C GLU A 88 -8.77 15.13 19.12
N THR A 89 -9.35 14.70 17.99
CA THR A 89 -10.14 13.45 17.96
C THR A 89 -9.29 12.21 17.73
N THR A 90 -8.07 12.38 17.21
CA THR A 90 -7.23 11.26 16.77
C THR A 90 -6.08 10.96 17.72
N MET A 91 -5.92 11.71 18.83
CA MET A 91 -4.83 11.47 19.76
C MET A 91 -5.10 11.87 21.21
N ALA A 92 -4.40 11.21 22.12
CA ALA A 92 -4.34 11.57 23.54
C ALA A 92 -2.94 11.31 24.12
N ILE A 93 -2.57 12.08 25.13
CA ILE A 93 -1.37 11.86 25.95
C ILE A 93 -1.78 11.05 27.18
N VAL A 94 -1.05 9.99 27.51
CA VAL A 94 -1.33 9.17 28.71
C VAL A 94 -0.10 9.13 29.61
N LEU A 95 -0.18 9.78 30.78
CA LEU A 95 0.82 9.68 31.84
C LEU A 95 0.56 8.42 32.66
N HIS A 96 1.56 7.56 32.83
CA HIS A 96 1.40 6.30 33.56
C HIS A 96 2.64 5.88 34.37
N ARG A 97 2.46 4.84 35.19
CA ARG A 97 3.49 4.24 36.06
C ARG A 97 3.90 2.80 35.70
N ASP A 98 3.17 2.16 34.79
CA ASP A 98 3.48 0.81 34.32
C ASP A 98 4.75 0.80 33.46
N LYS A 99 5.74 -0.01 33.82
CA LYS A 99 7.02 -0.14 33.09
C LYS A 99 6.82 -0.65 31.65
N ASP A 100 5.83 -1.50 31.45
CA ASP A 100 5.45 -2.02 30.13
C ASP A 100 4.29 -1.23 29.51
N GLY A 101 3.83 -0.16 30.19
CA GLY A 101 2.65 0.60 29.79
C GLY A 101 2.80 1.30 28.44
N ASN A 102 4.01 1.75 28.09
CA ASN A 102 4.28 2.42 26.83
C ASN A 102 3.91 1.55 25.61
N SER A 103 4.29 0.27 25.62
CA SER A 103 4.01 -0.66 24.51
C SER A 103 2.54 -1.08 24.51
N LYS A 104 1.98 -1.40 25.68
CA LYS A 104 0.57 -1.77 25.87
C LYS A 104 -0.39 -0.70 25.35
N LEU A 105 -0.25 0.54 25.85
CA LEU A 105 -1.13 1.66 25.52
C LEU A 105 -1.04 2.03 24.03
N ARG A 106 0.15 1.95 23.42
CA ARG A 106 0.32 2.16 21.97
C ARG A 106 -0.42 1.11 21.15
N ASN A 107 -0.25 -0.16 21.47
CA ASN A 107 -0.86 -1.25 20.72
C ASN A 107 -2.39 -1.17 20.83
N TRP A 108 -2.93 -0.99 22.03
CA TRP A 108 -4.36 -0.87 22.24
C TRP A 108 -4.97 0.39 21.63
N GLY A 109 -4.25 1.52 21.70
CA GLY A 109 -4.65 2.74 21.01
C GLY A 109 -4.76 2.54 19.50
N ARG A 110 -3.73 1.91 18.90
CA ARG A 110 -3.70 1.58 17.47
C ARG A 110 -4.86 0.67 17.08
N ASP A 111 -5.11 -0.39 17.85
CA ASP A 111 -6.23 -1.32 17.62
C ASP A 111 -7.59 -0.61 17.69
N ALA A 112 -7.70 0.41 18.55
CA ALA A 112 -8.90 1.22 18.73
C ALA A 112 -8.99 2.45 17.78
N GLY A 113 -7.98 2.67 16.93
CA GLY A 113 -7.96 3.77 15.96
C GLY A 113 -7.61 5.15 16.53
N ILE A 114 -6.93 5.21 17.68
CA ILE A 114 -6.46 6.45 18.32
C ILE A 114 -4.95 6.42 18.57
N SER A 115 -4.25 7.52 18.26
CA SER A 115 -2.83 7.65 18.57
C SER A 115 -2.61 7.99 20.04
N ILE A 116 -2.01 7.08 20.79
CA ILE A 116 -1.69 7.30 22.21
C ILE A 116 -0.21 7.67 22.31
N LEU A 117 0.07 8.80 22.96
CA LEU A 117 1.41 9.25 23.32
C LEU A 117 1.65 8.91 24.80
N PRO A 118 2.14 7.69 25.11
CA PRO A 118 2.34 7.30 26.49
C PRO A 118 3.63 7.92 27.04
N ILE A 119 3.56 8.35 28.30
CA ILE A 119 4.67 8.97 29.00
C ILE A 119 4.81 8.28 30.36
N LEU A 120 5.93 7.62 30.55
CA LEU A 120 6.32 7.04 31.83
C LEU A 120 6.83 8.16 32.76
N GLU A 121 6.27 8.22 33.98
CA GLU A 121 6.51 9.29 34.98
C GLU A 121 7.99 9.65 35.20
N VAL A 122 8.89 8.67 35.23
CA VAL A 122 10.25 8.83 35.78
C VAL A 122 11.28 9.27 34.73
N GLU A 123 11.09 8.91 33.47
CA GLU A 123 12.09 9.12 32.42
C GLU A 123 11.83 10.38 31.59
N SER A 124 10.55 10.64 31.28
CA SER A 124 10.17 11.61 30.24
C SER A 124 9.67 12.96 30.78
N LEU A 125 9.49 13.11 32.09
CA LEU A 125 8.93 14.32 32.73
C LEU A 125 9.97 15.19 33.45
N LYS A 126 11.26 15.07 33.12
CA LYS A 126 12.34 15.81 33.80
C LYS A 126 12.38 17.29 33.46
N ASP A 127 12.21 17.60 32.18
CA ASP A 127 12.26 18.95 31.63
C ASP A 127 11.51 18.99 30.28
N SER A 128 11.30 20.18 29.74
CA SER A 128 10.57 20.38 28.49
C SER A 128 11.28 19.81 27.27
N ILE A 129 12.60 19.78 27.23
CA ILE A 129 13.36 19.21 26.10
C ILE A 129 13.22 17.70 26.10
N THR A 130 13.31 17.06 27.27
CA THR A 130 13.15 15.61 27.44
C THR A 130 11.72 15.18 27.10
N LEU A 131 10.72 15.93 27.57
CA LEU A 131 9.32 15.68 27.24
C LEU A 131 9.04 15.88 25.74
N GLU A 132 9.54 16.96 25.14
CA GLU A 132 9.40 17.20 23.71
C GLU A 132 10.01 16.05 22.91
N ARG A 133 11.22 15.60 23.26
CA ARG A 133 11.86 14.45 22.61
C ARG A 133 11.04 13.18 22.74
N ALA A 134 10.53 12.88 23.93
CA ALA A 134 9.67 11.70 24.15
C ALA A 134 8.43 11.76 23.26
N LEU A 135 7.73 12.90 23.22
CA LEU A 135 6.57 13.10 22.35
C LEU A 135 6.94 12.98 20.86
N CYS A 136 8.04 13.59 20.43
CA CYS A 136 8.51 13.55 19.05
C CYS A 136 8.89 12.14 18.58
N VAL A 137 9.57 11.36 19.43
CA VAL A 137 9.90 9.96 19.12
C VAL A 137 8.64 9.16 18.84
N GLU A 138 7.60 9.37 19.64
CA GLU A 138 6.33 8.69 19.45
C GLU A 138 5.62 9.09 18.16
N LEU A 139 5.56 10.38 17.88
CA LEU A 139 4.87 10.93 16.72
C LEU A 139 5.55 10.57 15.39
N TYR A 140 6.88 10.60 15.37
CA TYR A 140 7.66 10.41 14.14
C TYR A 140 8.09 8.96 13.91
N SER A 141 7.71 8.03 14.80
CA SER A 141 7.95 6.60 14.62
C SER A 141 7.13 5.99 13.47
N HIS A 142 6.06 6.67 13.03
CA HIS A 142 5.20 6.21 11.95
C HIS A 142 5.66 6.74 10.57
N ASP A 143 5.75 5.85 9.58
CA ASP A 143 6.01 6.25 8.20
C ASP A 143 4.73 6.80 7.54
N THR A 144 4.62 8.12 7.46
CA THR A 144 3.48 8.80 6.84
C THR A 144 3.46 8.68 5.32
N PHE A 145 4.57 8.28 4.70
CA PHE A 145 4.66 8.09 3.26
C PHE A 145 4.21 6.69 2.83
N ASP A 146 4.27 5.70 3.73
CA ASP A 146 3.96 4.30 3.41
C ASP A 146 2.46 4.00 3.37
N VAL A 147 1.79 4.53 2.33
CA VAL A 147 0.41 4.18 2.01
C VAL A 147 0.42 3.07 0.96
N THR A 148 0.09 1.85 1.37
CA THR A 148 0.10 0.66 0.51
C THR A 148 -1.19 0.47 -0.31
N GLY A 149 -2.28 1.10 0.13
CA GLY A 149 -3.60 1.07 -0.53
C GLY A 149 -3.96 2.35 -1.31
N PRO A 150 -5.14 2.38 -1.96
CA PRO A 150 -5.67 3.60 -2.57
C PRO A 150 -5.83 4.70 -1.52
N VAL A 151 -5.50 5.94 -1.88
CA VAL A 151 -5.72 7.07 -0.99
C VAL A 151 -7.21 7.33 -0.88
N SER A 152 -7.74 7.12 0.31
CA SER A 152 -9.15 7.29 0.64
C SER A 152 -9.45 8.66 1.24
N ASP A 153 -8.51 9.27 1.95
CA ASP A 153 -8.74 10.51 2.69
C ASP A 153 -8.58 11.75 1.81
N ASP A 154 -9.51 12.70 1.94
CA ASP A 154 -9.52 13.99 1.25
C ASP A 154 -8.25 14.79 1.52
N ALA A 155 -7.76 14.72 2.77
CA ALA A 155 -6.56 15.43 3.17
C ALA A 155 -5.29 14.90 2.46
N ASN A 156 -5.35 13.68 1.94
CA ASN A 156 -4.23 12.99 1.30
C ASN A 156 -4.38 12.87 -0.23
N PHE A 157 -5.47 13.41 -0.80
CA PHE A 157 -5.77 13.39 -2.22
C PHE A 157 -5.31 14.69 -2.90
N TYR A 158 -4.08 14.68 -3.43
CA TYR A 158 -3.42 15.88 -3.95
C TYR A 158 -3.67 16.09 -5.44
N GLY A 159 -3.95 17.35 -5.82
CA GLY A 159 -3.93 17.84 -7.22
C GLY A 159 -5.01 17.31 -8.17
N ARG A 160 -5.91 16.41 -7.74
CA ARG A 160 -6.88 15.72 -8.61
C ARG A 160 -8.33 15.82 -8.17
N ARG A 161 -8.60 16.65 -7.15
CA ARG A 161 -9.95 16.79 -6.57
C ARG A 161 -10.95 17.33 -7.59
N ASP A 162 -10.59 18.40 -8.28
CA ASP A 162 -11.46 19.03 -9.27
C ASP A 162 -11.73 18.10 -10.46
N GLU A 163 -10.71 17.33 -10.88
CA GLU A 163 -10.84 16.31 -11.93
C GLU A 163 -11.86 15.22 -11.53
N ALA A 164 -11.78 14.71 -10.29
CA ALA A 164 -12.72 13.71 -9.79
C ALA A 164 -14.16 14.24 -9.70
N ILE A 165 -14.34 15.48 -9.24
CA ILE A 165 -15.66 16.14 -9.16
C ILE A 165 -16.24 16.37 -10.55
N ASP A 166 -15.43 16.84 -11.50
CA ASP A 166 -15.87 17.06 -12.88
C ASP A 166 -16.23 15.75 -13.59
N LEU A 167 -15.44 14.68 -13.38
CA LEU A 167 -15.76 13.34 -13.88
C LEU A 167 -17.07 12.81 -13.27
N ALA A 168 -17.28 12.95 -11.97
CA ALA A 168 -18.52 12.56 -11.31
C ALA A 168 -19.74 13.29 -11.92
N ARG A 169 -19.64 14.62 -12.11
CA ARG A 169 -20.67 15.45 -12.73
C ARG A 169 -20.98 15.01 -14.17
N LYS A 170 -19.96 14.72 -14.97
CA LYS A 170 -20.11 14.26 -16.36
C LYS A 170 -20.78 12.89 -16.45
N LEU A 171 -20.44 11.97 -15.54
CA LEU A 171 -21.07 10.66 -15.45
C LEU A 171 -22.56 10.72 -15.06
N GLN A 172 -23.06 11.84 -14.54
CA GLN A 172 -24.52 12.00 -14.35
C GLN A 172 -25.29 12.28 -15.65
N LYS A 173 -24.59 12.57 -16.75
CA LYS A 173 -25.19 13.02 -18.02
C LYS A 173 -25.16 11.96 -19.12
N GLY A 174 -24.94 10.70 -18.77
CA GLY A 174 -24.89 9.59 -19.74
C GLY A 174 -23.57 9.52 -20.52
N GLN A 175 -22.50 10.15 -20.06
CA GLN A 175 -21.23 10.21 -20.80
C GLN A 175 -20.37 8.97 -20.56
N ILE A 176 -19.66 8.54 -21.60
CA ILE A 176 -18.57 7.57 -21.50
C ILE A 176 -17.29 8.33 -21.18
N ARG A 177 -16.57 7.89 -20.15
CA ARG A 177 -15.34 8.52 -19.66
C ARG A 177 -14.29 7.44 -19.41
N SER A 178 -13.02 7.84 -19.42
CA SER A 178 -11.94 6.92 -19.08
C SER A 178 -10.95 7.53 -18.08
N CYS A 179 -10.21 6.67 -17.41
CA CYS A 179 -9.13 7.01 -16.50
C CYS A 179 -7.96 6.06 -16.80
N LEU A 180 -7.17 6.41 -17.81
CA LEU A 180 -6.07 5.59 -18.32
C LEU A 180 -4.75 6.02 -17.71
N GLY A 181 -3.78 5.11 -17.57
CA GLY A 181 -2.46 5.51 -17.09
C GLY A 181 -1.66 4.34 -16.55
N ILE A 182 -0.36 4.53 -16.35
CA ILE A 182 0.51 3.44 -15.91
C ILE A 182 0.17 2.93 -14.49
N ARG A 183 0.70 1.77 -14.13
CA ARG A 183 0.51 1.21 -12.79
C ARG A 183 1.03 2.19 -11.73
N LYS A 184 0.31 2.31 -10.61
CA LYS A 184 0.65 3.19 -9.47
C LYS A 184 0.63 4.71 -9.72
N VAL A 185 0.11 5.18 -10.86
CA VAL A 185 -0.13 6.62 -11.09
C VAL A 185 -1.28 7.19 -10.25
N GLY A 186 -2.17 6.36 -9.70
CA GLY A 186 -3.25 6.75 -8.79
C GLY A 186 -4.69 6.50 -9.29
N LYS A 187 -4.88 5.67 -10.32
CA LYS A 187 -6.18 5.35 -10.94
C LYS A 187 -7.24 4.88 -9.94
N THR A 188 -6.94 3.84 -9.15
CA THR A 188 -7.88 3.31 -8.15
C THR A 188 -8.26 4.36 -7.09
N SER A 189 -7.35 5.30 -6.77
CA SER A 189 -7.65 6.38 -5.82
C SER A 189 -8.65 7.39 -6.41
N ILE A 190 -8.47 7.78 -7.68
CA ILE A 190 -9.42 8.69 -8.34
C ILE A 190 -10.77 8.01 -8.62
N VAL A 191 -10.78 6.74 -9.02
CA VAL A 191 -12.03 5.96 -9.21
C VAL A 191 -12.81 5.87 -7.90
N ASN A 192 -12.14 5.51 -6.80
CA ASN A 192 -12.77 5.48 -5.47
C ASN A 192 -13.32 6.85 -5.06
N ARG A 193 -12.64 7.94 -5.44
CA ARG A 193 -13.12 9.30 -5.17
C ARG A 193 -14.37 9.64 -5.98
N ILE A 194 -14.35 9.36 -7.28
CA ILE A 194 -15.51 9.55 -8.17
C ILE A 194 -16.71 8.77 -7.64
N LEU A 195 -16.52 7.50 -7.26
CA LEU A 195 -17.58 6.66 -6.72
C LEU A 195 -18.16 7.22 -5.43
N ARG A 196 -17.33 7.77 -4.54
CA ARG A 196 -17.83 8.44 -3.33
C ARG A 196 -18.64 9.68 -3.65
N GLU A 197 -18.13 10.55 -4.51
CA GLU A 197 -18.83 11.77 -4.92
C GLU A 197 -20.19 11.44 -5.55
N VAL A 198 -20.23 10.41 -6.41
CA VAL A 198 -21.45 9.88 -7.02
C VAL A 198 -22.42 9.33 -5.98
N GLN A 199 -21.94 8.72 -4.89
CA GLN A 199 -22.80 8.15 -3.85
C GLN A 199 -23.32 9.21 -2.86
N THR A 200 -22.49 10.20 -2.52
CA THR A 200 -22.80 11.21 -1.50
C THR A 200 -23.59 12.38 -2.06
N SER A 201 -23.24 12.83 -3.26
CA SER A 201 -23.72 14.11 -3.81
C SER A 201 -24.76 13.93 -4.91
N HIS A 202 -24.96 12.70 -5.38
CA HIS A 202 -25.75 12.39 -6.58
C HIS A 202 -26.68 11.19 -6.35
N ASP A 203 -27.86 11.19 -6.98
CA ASP A 203 -28.76 10.03 -6.96
C ASP A 203 -28.52 9.15 -8.18
N CYS A 204 -27.39 8.43 -8.16
CA CYS A 204 -27.02 7.48 -9.22
C CYS A 204 -27.05 6.04 -8.68
N LEU A 205 -27.32 5.09 -9.56
CA LEU A 205 -27.05 3.67 -9.31
C LEU A 205 -25.74 3.29 -9.99
N CYS A 206 -24.78 2.80 -9.22
CA CYS A 206 -23.48 2.40 -9.73
C CYS A 206 -23.27 0.88 -9.61
N VAL A 207 -22.82 0.25 -10.70
CA VAL A 207 -22.31 -1.13 -10.70
C VAL A 207 -20.81 -1.08 -11.01
N MET A 208 -20.01 -1.65 -10.10
CA MET A 208 -18.56 -1.71 -10.19
C MET A 208 -18.10 -3.11 -10.60
N VAL A 209 -17.36 -3.18 -11.70
CA VAL A 209 -16.73 -4.37 -12.25
C VAL A 209 -15.23 -4.27 -12.01
N ASP A 210 -14.72 -5.10 -11.12
CA ASP A 210 -13.29 -5.25 -10.88
C ASP A 210 -12.77 -6.36 -11.80
N CYS A 211 -12.21 -5.96 -12.94
CA CYS A 211 -11.82 -6.90 -13.99
C CYS A 211 -10.60 -7.75 -13.61
N SER A 212 -9.86 -7.39 -12.56
CA SER A 212 -8.67 -8.14 -12.12
C SER A 212 -9.02 -9.43 -11.36
N LYS A 213 -10.29 -9.64 -11.01
CA LYS A 213 -10.74 -10.81 -10.25
C LYS A 213 -10.92 -12.04 -11.12
N ASP A 214 -10.51 -13.20 -10.60
CA ASP A 214 -10.58 -14.50 -11.28
C ASP A 214 -11.97 -14.84 -11.80
N ASP A 215 -12.99 -14.55 -11.00
CA ASP A 215 -14.38 -14.81 -11.35
C ASP A 215 -14.97 -13.80 -12.34
N VAL A 216 -14.23 -12.75 -12.70
CA VAL A 216 -14.61 -11.74 -13.69
C VAL A 216 -13.81 -11.93 -14.98
N TRP A 217 -12.48 -11.96 -14.94
CA TRP A 217 -11.68 -12.14 -16.16
C TRP A 217 -11.83 -13.54 -16.76
N GLY A 218 -12.24 -14.54 -15.97
CA GLY A 218 -12.57 -15.89 -16.45
C GLY A 218 -13.89 -15.98 -17.23
N LEU A 219 -14.72 -14.94 -17.23
CA LEU A 219 -15.99 -14.91 -17.97
C LEU A 219 -15.76 -14.68 -19.47
N ASP A 220 -16.70 -15.17 -20.28
CA ASP A 220 -16.84 -14.78 -21.68
C ASP A 220 -17.74 -13.55 -21.83
N ALA A 221 -17.99 -13.11 -23.07
CA ALA A 221 -18.79 -11.91 -23.34
C ALA A 221 -20.22 -12.02 -22.78
N ALA A 222 -20.85 -13.19 -22.91
CA ALA A 222 -22.22 -13.41 -22.46
C ALA A 222 -22.31 -13.48 -20.93
N GLY A 223 -21.37 -14.18 -20.29
CA GLY A 223 -21.22 -14.27 -18.85
C GLY A 223 -21.03 -12.91 -18.21
N LEU A 224 -20.12 -12.08 -18.73
CA LEU A 224 -19.87 -10.74 -18.18
C LEU A 224 -21.12 -9.85 -18.30
N LEU A 225 -21.77 -9.83 -19.47
CA LEU A 225 -22.99 -9.05 -19.69
C LEU A 225 -24.14 -9.51 -18.77
N SER A 226 -24.28 -10.82 -18.58
CA SER A 226 -25.29 -11.40 -17.69
C SER A 226 -25.03 -11.07 -16.24
N SER A 227 -23.78 -11.14 -15.79
CA SER A 227 -23.39 -10.75 -14.44
C SER A 227 -23.66 -9.28 -14.16
N ILE A 228 -23.41 -8.37 -15.12
CA ILE A 228 -23.76 -6.95 -15.00
C ILE A 228 -25.28 -6.79 -14.87
N SER A 229 -26.04 -7.41 -15.76
CA SER A 229 -27.51 -7.34 -15.79
C SER A 229 -28.14 -7.83 -14.47
N LYS A 230 -27.74 -9.02 -13.99
CA LYS A 230 -28.22 -9.59 -12.72
C LYS A 230 -27.80 -8.75 -11.51
N THR A 231 -26.59 -8.20 -11.53
CA THR A 231 -26.13 -7.32 -10.45
C THR A 231 -26.96 -6.04 -10.39
N LEU A 232 -27.29 -5.46 -11.55
CA LEU A 232 -28.17 -4.30 -11.64
C LEU A 232 -29.59 -4.62 -11.15
N GLU A 233 -30.16 -5.74 -11.58
CA GLU A 233 -31.48 -6.20 -11.16
C GLU A 233 -31.55 -6.40 -9.64
N PHE A 234 -30.54 -7.05 -9.07
CA PHE A 234 -30.41 -7.21 -7.62
C PHE A 234 -30.27 -5.85 -6.90
N ALA A 235 -29.48 -4.93 -7.43
CA ALA A 235 -29.31 -3.60 -6.84
C ALA A 235 -30.63 -2.82 -6.82
N LEU A 236 -31.42 -2.91 -7.90
CA LEU A 236 -32.75 -2.29 -7.98
C LEU A 236 -33.73 -2.90 -6.97
N ALA A 237 -33.82 -4.24 -6.94
CA ALA A 237 -34.72 -4.94 -6.02
C ALA A 237 -34.44 -4.61 -4.54
N ASN A 238 -33.17 -4.34 -4.21
CA ASN A 238 -32.74 -4.01 -2.85
C ASN A 238 -32.50 -2.50 -2.63
N GLN A 239 -32.94 -1.65 -3.57
CA GLN A 239 -32.81 -0.18 -3.52
C GLN A 239 -31.37 0.31 -3.26
N LYS A 240 -30.36 -0.45 -3.68
CA LYS A 240 -28.95 -0.10 -3.50
C LYS A 240 -28.54 1.00 -4.48
N LYS A 241 -27.75 1.96 -3.99
CA LYS A 241 -27.06 2.96 -4.84
C LYS A 241 -25.75 2.42 -5.43
N TYR A 242 -25.19 1.38 -4.84
CA TYR A 242 -23.91 0.81 -5.25
C TYR A 242 -23.93 -0.72 -5.12
N ALA A 243 -23.42 -1.40 -6.14
CA ALA A 243 -23.20 -2.83 -6.13
C ALA A 243 -21.86 -3.17 -6.79
N LYS A 244 -21.17 -4.17 -6.24
CA LYS A 244 -20.04 -4.83 -6.91
C LYS A 244 -20.57 -6.01 -7.71
N ILE A 245 -19.95 -6.27 -8.85
CA ILE A 245 -20.31 -7.40 -9.71
C ILE A 245 -20.30 -8.72 -8.92
N SER A 246 -21.32 -9.54 -9.15
CA SER A 246 -21.37 -10.93 -8.74
C SER A 246 -21.31 -11.80 -10.00
N SER A 247 -20.28 -12.63 -10.10
CA SER A 247 -20.12 -13.58 -11.21
C SER A 247 -21.26 -14.62 -11.20
N SER A 248 -21.71 -15.02 -12.39
CA SER A 248 -22.71 -16.07 -12.59
C SER A 248 -22.21 -17.04 -13.64
N THR A 249 -22.06 -18.32 -13.27
CA THR A 249 -21.35 -19.34 -14.07
C THR A 249 -22.19 -20.03 -15.14
N LYS A 250 -23.47 -19.68 -15.31
CA LYS A 250 -24.28 -20.26 -16.39
C LYS A 250 -24.05 -19.48 -17.67
N ALA A 251 -23.52 -20.14 -18.70
CA ALA A 251 -23.36 -19.61 -20.06
C ALA A 251 -24.74 -19.25 -20.64
N PRO A 252 -25.13 -17.96 -20.63
CA PRO A 252 -26.44 -17.56 -21.07
C PRO A 252 -26.43 -17.28 -22.58
N VAL A 253 -27.59 -17.35 -23.22
CA VAL A 253 -27.72 -16.91 -24.62
C VAL A 253 -27.51 -15.39 -24.66
N LEU A 254 -26.57 -14.93 -25.49
CA LEU A 254 -26.12 -13.53 -25.52
C LEU A 254 -27.25 -12.56 -25.89
N ALA A 255 -28.11 -12.94 -26.85
CA ALA A 255 -29.24 -12.12 -27.28
C ALA A 255 -30.26 -11.90 -26.14
N ASP A 256 -30.61 -12.96 -25.43
CA ASP A 256 -31.52 -12.90 -24.28
C ASP A 256 -30.92 -12.06 -23.15
N THR A 257 -29.61 -12.20 -22.94
CA THR A 257 -28.87 -11.44 -21.94
C THR A 257 -28.87 -9.94 -22.25
N ARG A 258 -28.67 -9.56 -23.52
CA ARG A 258 -28.76 -8.17 -23.98
C ARG A 258 -30.14 -7.59 -23.73
N ALA A 259 -31.19 -8.30 -24.16
CA ALA A 259 -32.58 -7.88 -23.96
C ALA A 259 -32.94 -7.76 -22.48
N GLN A 260 -32.46 -8.69 -21.64
CA GLN A 260 -32.62 -8.60 -20.19
C GLN A 260 -31.96 -7.32 -19.65
N PHE A 261 -30.73 -7.02 -20.08
CA PHE A 261 -30.03 -5.83 -19.59
C PHE A 261 -30.75 -4.53 -20.00
N GLU A 262 -31.21 -4.41 -21.24
CA GLU A 262 -32.03 -3.29 -21.72
C GLU A 262 -33.30 -3.12 -20.86
N ASN A 263 -34.03 -4.22 -20.62
CA ASN A 263 -35.25 -4.21 -19.82
C ASN A 263 -35.03 -3.81 -18.35
N VAL A 264 -33.92 -4.26 -17.74
CA VAL A 264 -33.58 -3.88 -16.36
C VAL A 264 -33.15 -2.41 -16.32
N LEU A 265 -32.40 -1.94 -17.31
CA LEU A 265 -31.91 -0.56 -17.39
C LEU A 265 -33.05 0.46 -17.47
N ARG A 266 -34.12 0.16 -18.23
CA ARG A 266 -35.34 0.98 -18.30
C ARG A 266 -36.03 1.17 -16.94
N LYS A 267 -35.87 0.21 -16.02
CA LYS A 267 -36.51 0.25 -14.69
C LYS A 267 -35.72 1.07 -13.66
N VAL A 268 -34.51 1.53 -13.98
CA VAL A 268 -33.63 2.19 -12.99
C VAL A 268 -34.20 3.53 -12.51
N GLY A 269 -34.84 4.31 -13.39
CA GLY A 269 -35.48 5.58 -13.06
C GLY A 269 -34.55 6.72 -12.62
N ARG A 270 -33.23 6.49 -12.61
CA ARG A 270 -32.17 7.44 -12.26
C ARG A 270 -30.89 7.12 -13.04
N PRO A 271 -29.88 8.01 -13.10
CA PRO A 271 -28.64 7.74 -13.82
C PRO A 271 -27.98 6.42 -13.39
N PHE A 272 -27.69 5.56 -14.37
CA PHE A 272 -26.95 4.33 -14.19
C PHE A 272 -25.49 4.52 -14.62
N ILE A 273 -24.55 4.13 -13.76
CA ILE A 273 -23.12 4.21 -14.02
C ILE A 273 -22.52 2.80 -13.94
N LEU A 274 -21.95 2.34 -15.04
CA LEU A 274 -21.18 1.11 -15.09
C LEU A 274 -19.69 1.44 -15.06
N VAL A 275 -18.97 0.92 -14.07
CA VAL A 275 -17.55 1.18 -13.90
C VAL A 275 -16.76 -0.10 -14.13
N PHE A 276 -15.75 -0.05 -15.00
CA PHE A 276 -14.75 -1.10 -15.16
C PHE A 276 -13.43 -0.60 -14.56
N ASP A 277 -12.93 -1.26 -13.50
CA ASP A 277 -11.57 -1.06 -12.99
C ASP A 277 -10.66 -2.20 -13.46
N GLU A 278 -9.40 -1.88 -13.71
CA GLU A 278 -8.40 -2.77 -14.32
C GLU A 278 -8.90 -3.47 -15.61
N VAL A 279 -9.55 -2.72 -16.51
CA VAL A 279 -10.18 -3.26 -17.73
C VAL A 279 -9.23 -4.09 -18.60
N ASP A 280 -7.91 -3.90 -18.49
CA ASP A 280 -6.89 -4.61 -19.28
C ASP A 280 -7.02 -6.15 -19.18
N TYR A 281 -7.56 -6.67 -18.07
CA TYR A 281 -7.82 -8.10 -17.86
C TYR A 281 -8.97 -8.68 -18.70
N VAL A 282 -9.82 -7.84 -19.27
CA VAL A 282 -10.92 -8.20 -20.19
C VAL A 282 -10.71 -7.60 -21.58
N THR A 283 -9.46 -7.53 -22.03
CA THR A 283 -9.06 -7.09 -23.38
C THR A 283 -8.29 -8.18 -24.13
N PRO A 284 -8.07 -8.06 -25.45
CA PRO A 284 -7.23 -8.99 -26.20
C PRO A 284 -5.78 -9.09 -25.67
N GLY A 285 -5.32 -8.07 -24.94
CA GLY A 285 -4.03 -8.05 -24.25
C GLY A 285 -4.07 -8.59 -22.81
N SER A 286 -5.15 -9.26 -22.41
CA SER A 286 -5.29 -9.85 -21.08
C SER A 286 -4.15 -10.83 -20.79
N PRO A 287 -3.48 -10.72 -19.63
CA PRO A 287 -2.41 -11.65 -19.25
C PRO A 287 -2.94 -12.99 -18.73
N THR A 288 -4.19 -13.04 -18.28
CA THR A 288 -4.75 -14.21 -17.59
C THR A 288 -5.72 -15.00 -18.46
N ASN A 289 -6.36 -14.37 -19.46
CA ASN A 289 -7.33 -15.05 -20.30
C ASN A 289 -7.27 -14.59 -21.76
N GLN A 290 -6.67 -15.42 -22.61
CA GLN A 290 -6.53 -15.16 -24.04
C GLN A 290 -7.85 -15.23 -24.82
N ASN A 291 -8.91 -15.84 -24.27
CA ASN A 291 -10.23 -15.90 -24.91
C ASN A 291 -10.78 -14.48 -25.19
N TRP A 292 -10.35 -13.48 -24.42
CA TRP A 292 -10.72 -12.08 -24.66
C TRP A 292 -10.30 -11.52 -26.03
N ARG A 293 -9.39 -12.18 -26.76
CA ARG A 293 -9.14 -11.84 -28.18
C ARG A 293 -10.39 -11.96 -29.05
N GLU A 294 -11.18 -13.00 -28.84
CA GLU A 294 -12.43 -13.25 -29.55
C GLU A 294 -13.63 -12.59 -28.85
N GLN A 295 -13.66 -12.64 -27.51
CA GLN A 295 -14.80 -12.17 -26.72
C GLN A 295 -14.92 -10.64 -26.66
N PHE A 296 -13.81 -9.89 -26.78
CA PHE A 296 -13.82 -8.44 -26.64
C PHE A 296 -14.78 -7.76 -27.63
N ASN A 297 -14.66 -8.10 -28.91
CA ASN A 297 -15.52 -7.55 -29.96
C ASN A 297 -16.99 -7.92 -29.73
N VAL A 298 -17.26 -9.16 -29.28
CA VAL A 298 -18.61 -9.64 -28.98
C VAL A 298 -19.23 -8.85 -27.82
N PHE A 299 -18.47 -8.66 -26.73
CA PHE A 299 -18.91 -7.92 -25.55
C PHE A 299 -19.22 -6.45 -25.89
N TRP A 300 -18.26 -5.73 -26.47
CA TRP A 300 -18.41 -4.30 -26.75
C TRP A 300 -19.47 -4.01 -27.80
N ARG A 301 -19.69 -4.90 -28.77
CA ARG A 301 -20.80 -4.78 -29.73
C ARG A 301 -22.15 -4.77 -29.04
N ASN A 302 -22.35 -5.67 -28.07
CA ASN A 302 -23.61 -5.75 -27.34
C ASN A 302 -23.75 -4.62 -26.33
N LEU A 303 -22.68 -4.27 -25.60
CA LEU A 303 -22.71 -3.14 -24.67
C LEU A 303 -23.00 -1.81 -25.39
N ARG A 304 -22.40 -1.60 -26.57
CA ARG A 304 -22.66 -0.42 -27.41
C ARG A 304 -24.10 -0.37 -27.91
N ALA A 305 -24.67 -1.51 -28.30
CA ALA A 305 -26.09 -1.59 -28.67
C ALA A 305 -27.00 -1.19 -27.50
N VAL A 306 -26.76 -1.73 -26.29
CA VAL A 306 -27.50 -1.36 -25.07
C VAL A 306 -27.38 0.13 -24.78
N TYR A 307 -26.16 0.67 -24.88
CA TYR A 307 -25.91 2.10 -24.64
C TYR A 307 -26.66 3.01 -25.62
N GLN A 308 -26.65 2.68 -26.90
CA GLN A 308 -27.35 3.44 -27.92
C GLN A 308 -28.87 3.38 -27.73
N GLU A 309 -29.41 2.21 -27.40
CA GLU A 309 -30.83 2.05 -27.15
C GLU A 309 -31.29 2.81 -25.90
N ALA A 310 -30.53 2.71 -24.80
CA ALA A 310 -30.77 3.50 -23.60
C ALA A 310 -30.83 5.01 -23.91
N SER A 311 -29.90 5.51 -24.73
CA SER A 311 -29.90 6.92 -25.16
C SER A 311 -31.13 7.29 -26.00
N ARG A 312 -31.64 6.41 -26.86
CA ARG A 312 -32.86 6.67 -27.67
C ARG A 312 -34.10 6.76 -26.80
N GLU A 313 -34.13 5.98 -25.73
CA GLU A 313 -35.25 5.89 -24.79
C GLU A 313 -35.17 6.92 -23.65
N GLY A 314 -34.17 7.81 -23.67
CA GLY A 314 -33.98 8.83 -22.64
C GLY A 314 -33.45 8.27 -21.31
N VAL A 315 -32.94 7.04 -21.29
CA VAL A 315 -32.31 6.43 -20.11
C VAL A 315 -30.86 6.90 -20.00
N VAL A 316 -30.53 7.52 -18.87
CA VAL A 316 -29.18 8.02 -18.60
C VAL A 316 -28.26 6.87 -18.20
N PHE A 317 -27.50 6.36 -19.17
CA PHE A 317 -26.49 5.32 -18.96
C PHE A 317 -25.09 5.88 -19.23
N SER A 318 -24.22 5.81 -18.23
CA SER A 318 -22.81 6.21 -18.32
C SER A 318 -21.88 5.03 -18.13
N VAL A 319 -20.69 5.11 -18.73
CA VAL A 319 -19.63 4.10 -18.56
C VAL A 319 -18.34 4.79 -18.16
N LEU A 320 -17.70 4.31 -17.09
CA LEU A 320 -16.36 4.72 -16.68
C LEU A 320 -15.39 3.55 -16.84
N ILE A 321 -14.29 3.77 -17.55
CA ILE A 321 -13.29 2.74 -17.80
C ILE A 321 -11.96 3.16 -17.21
N ALA A 322 -11.45 2.41 -16.25
CA ALA A 322 -10.12 2.56 -15.69
C ALA A 322 -9.23 1.39 -16.11
N GLY A 323 -8.03 1.72 -16.59
CA GLY A 323 -7.11 0.75 -17.15
C GLY A 323 -5.75 1.36 -17.42
N VAL A 324 -4.87 0.57 -18.01
CA VAL A 324 -3.55 1.05 -18.41
C VAL A 324 -3.61 1.75 -19.75
N SER A 325 -4.29 1.19 -20.75
CA SER A 325 -4.22 1.73 -22.11
C SER A 325 -5.55 1.80 -22.84
N ALA A 326 -5.69 2.81 -23.73
CA ALA A 326 -6.75 2.90 -24.71
C ALA A 326 -6.51 2.03 -25.96
N HIS A 327 -5.37 1.33 -26.07
CA HIS A 327 -4.95 0.68 -27.31
C HIS A 327 -6.08 -0.13 -27.98
N TRP A 328 -6.70 -1.05 -27.24
CA TRP A 328 -7.79 -1.91 -27.72
C TRP A 328 -9.10 -1.17 -28.05
N PHE A 329 -9.22 0.11 -27.72
CA PHE A 329 -10.34 0.99 -28.08
C PHE A 329 -10.03 1.90 -29.29
N THR A 330 -8.80 1.84 -29.82
CA THR A 330 -8.31 2.71 -30.90
C THR A 330 -7.83 1.96 -32.13
N VAL A 331 -7.60 0.65 -32.03
CA VAL A 331 -7.26 -0.20 -33.18
C VAL A 331 -8.49 -0.41 -34.07
N GLU A 332 -8.30 -0.37 -35.38
CA GLU A 332 -9.39 -0.47 -36.37
C GLU A 332 -10.02 -1.86 -36.43
N SER A 333 -9.19 -2.91 -36.26
CA SER A 333 -9.63 -4.30 -36.29
C SER A 333 -8.93 -5.13 -35.22
N ILE A 334 -9.61 -6.20 -34.80
CA ILE A 334 -9.13 -7.22 -33.86
C ILE A 334 -9.44 -8.56 -34.52
N GLU A 335 -8.42 -9.41 -34.71
CA GLU A 335 -8.54 -10.70 -35.40
C GLU A 335 -9.22 -10.58 -36.79
N GLY A 336 -8.87 -9.52 -37.54
CA GLY A 336 -9.43 -9.26 -38.88
C GLY A 336 -10.88 -8.77 -38.91
N VAL A 337 -11.54 -8.62 -37.75
CA VAL A 337 -12.90 -8.11 -37.63
C VAL A 337 -12.87 -6.66 -37.16
N GLU A 338 -13.74 -5.81 -37.72
CA GLU A 338 -13.89 -4.41 -37.30
C GLU A 338 -14.12 -4.32 -35.77
N ASN A 339 -13.37 -3.42 -35.14
CA ASN A 339 -13.39 -3.26 -33.69
C ASN A 339 -14.67 -2.57 -33.22
N ALA A 340 -15.53 -3.30 -32.52
CA ALA A 340 -16.81 -2.77 -32.03
C ALA A 340 -16.65 -1.63 -31.00
N ALA A 341 -15.50 -1.61 -30.31
CA ALA A 341 -15.16 -0.60 -29.30
C ALA A 341 -14.43 0.62 -29.89
N LEU A 342 -14.14 0.63 -31.21
CA LEU A 342 -13.42 1.71 -31.86
C LEU A 342 -14.11 3.06 -31.63
N ALA A 343 -13.34 4.00 -31.08
CA ALA A 343 -13.77 5.36 -30.75
C ALA A 343 -14.99 5.43 -29.80
N PHE A 344 -15.37 4.32 -29.17
CA PHE A 344 -16.45 4.28 -28.19
C PHE A 344 -16.01 4.83 -26.82
N VAL A 345 -14.71 4.71 -26.53
CA VAL A 345 -14.10 5.13 -25.27
C VAL A 345 -13.14 6.29 -25.54
N PRO A 346 -13.30 7.46 -24.89
CA PRO A 346 -12.39 8.57 -25.09
C PRO A 346 -11.00 8.27 -24.50
N GLU A 347 -9.96 8.88 -25.05
CA GLU A 347 -8.58 8.74 -24.59
C GLU A 347 -8.24 9.76 -23.48
N GLU A 348 -8.64 9.48 -22.25
CA GLU A 348 -8.43 10.36 -21.09
C GLU A 348 -7.41 9.75 -20.13
N TYR A 349 -6.29 10.44 -19.94
CA TYR A 349 -5.14 9.92 -19.21
C TYR A 349 -4.97 10.63 -17.88
N LEU A 350 -4.75 9.84 -16.84
CA LEU A 350 -4.28 10.27 -15.55
C LEU A 350 -2.76 10.50 -15.62
N THR A 351 -2.39 11.75 -15.89
CA THR A 351 -0.98 12.17 -16.01
C THR A 351 -0.29 12.20 -14.63
N PRO A 352 1.06 12.25 -14.58
CA PRO A 352 1.78 12.61 -13.36
C PRO A 352 1.25 13.89 -12.72
N MET A 353 1.48 14.06 -11.42
CA MET A 353 1.03 15.27 -10.73
C MET A 353 1.77 16.51 -11.25
N PRO A 354 1.12 17.69 -11.24
CA PRO A 354 1.84 18.95 -11.36
C PRO A 354 2.92 19.05 -10.28
N LEU A 355 4.08 19.62 -10.61
CA LEU A 355 5.22 19.75 -9.68
C LEU A 355 4.82 20.37 -8.33
N GLY A 356 4.04 21.46 -8.36
CA GLY A 356 3.55 22.11 -7.14
C GLY A 356 2.71 21.19 -6.25
N ALA A 357 1.92 20.27 -6.84
CA ALA A 357 1.16 19.28 -6.08
C ALA A 357 2.06 18.18 -5.48
N SER A 358 3.08 17.73 -6.22
CA SER A 358 4.10 16.80 -5.72
C SER A 358 4.87 17.39 -4.53
N VAL A 359 5.32 18.64 -4.66
CA VAL A 359 6.02 19.37 -3.60
C VAL A 359 5.13 19.53 -2.37
N ALA A 360 3.89 20.01 -2.56
CA ALA A 360 2.93 20.17 -1.46
C ALA A 360 2.66 18.84 -0.72
N MET A 361 2.52 17.73 -1.45
CA MET A 361 2.35 16.40 -0.87
C MET A 361 3.56 15.99 -0.04
N LEU A 362 4.77 16.08 -0.61
CA LEU A 362 6.01 15.67 0.07
C LEU A 362 6.23 16.48 1.34
N ARG A 363 6.04 17.80 1.27
CA ARG A 363 6.18 18.70 2.43
C ARG A 363 5.15 18.42 3.51
N ARG A 364 3.90 18.14 3.14
CA ARG A 364 2.85 17.81 4.11
C ARG A 364 3.14 16.49 4.82
N LEU A 365 3.44 15.43 4.07
CA LEU A 365 3.76 14.12 4.65
C LEU A 365 5.05 14.18 5.48
N GLY A 366 6.07 14.88 4.99
CA GLY A 366 7.32 15.11 5.70
C GLY A 366 7.08 15.82 7.03
N ARG A 367 6.29 16.89 7.06
CA ARG A 367 5.97 17.62 8.30
C ARG A 367 5.35 16.70 9.36
N ILE A 368 4.42 15.83 8.97
CA ILE A 368 3.79 14.86 9.89
C ILE A 368 4.83 13.83 10.37
N ALA A 369 5.79 13.44 9.53
CA ALA A 369 6.89 12.55 9.89
C ALA A 369 8.05 13.23 10.64
N GLY A 370 7.96 14.54 10.94
CA GLY A 370 9.06 15.30 11.56
C GLY A 370 10.21 15.63 10.61
N LEU A 371 10.00 15.50 9.31
CA LEU A 371 10.94 15.81 8.25
C LEU A 371 10.53 17.15 7.61
N GLN A 372 11.19 18.23 7.98
CA GLN A 372 10.94 19.57 7.42
C GLN A 372 11.64 19.67 6.06
N ILE A 373 10.97 19.15 5.03
CA ILE A 373 11.46 19.14 3.64
C ILE A 373 11.32 20.54 3.03
N ASP A 374 12.45 21.11 2.60
CA ASP A 374 12.47 22.37 1.86
C ASP A 374 12.01 22.18 0.41
N ASP A 375 11.77 23.29 -0.31
CA ASP A 375 11.27 23.21 -1.69
C ASP A 375 12.28 22.56 -2.63
N SER A 376 13.57 22.84 -2.49
CA SER A 376 14.62 22.30 -3.36
C SER A 376 14.79 20.78 -3.21
N ALA A 377 14.65 20.25 -1.99
CA ALA A 377 14.67 18.85 -1.65
C ALA A 377 13.40 18.15 -2.16
N ALA A 378 12.23 18.77 -1.98
CA ALA A 378 10.97 18.25 -2.50
C ALA A 378 10.95 18.21 -4.03
N GLU A 379 11.48 19.23 -4.70
CA GLU A 379 11.66 19.28 -6.15
C GLU A 379 12.62 18.20 -6.65
N LEU A 380 13.72 17.95 -5.94
CA LEU A 380 14.66 16.87 -6.28
C LEU A 380 13.96 15.50 -6.26
N ILE A 381 13.20 15.20 -5.20
CA ILE A 381 12.42 13.95 -5.10
C ILE A 381 11.39 13.90 -6.25
N ALA A 382 10.63 14.97 -6.45
CA ALA A 382 9.60 15.03 -7.48
C ALA A 382 10.17 14.80 -8.88
N ALA A 383 11.31 15.42 -9.20
CA ALA A 383 12.02 15.25 -10.46
C ALA A 383 12.58 13.83 -10.63
N ALA A 384 13.24 13.27 -9.62
CA ALA A 384 13.80 11.91 -9.67
C ALA A 384 12.71 10.86 -9.92
N THR A 385 11.53 11.07 -9.35
CA THR A 385 10.37 10.16 -9.44
C THR A 385 9.40 10.49 -10.58
N GLY A 386 9.73 11.43 -11.46
CA GLY A 386 8.88 11.80 -12.59
C GLY A 386 7.49 12.32 -12.19
N ASN A 387 7.36 12.92 -11.01
CA ASN A 387 6.10 13.37 -10.41
C ASN A 387 5.03 12.26 -10.22
N MET A 388 5.44 11.00 -10.16
CA MET A 388 4.54 9.89 -9.90
C MET A 388 4.22 9.81 -8.40
N PRO A 389 2.96 9.95 -7.96
CA PRO A 389 2.63 10.07 -6.54
C PRO A 389 3.14 8.91 -5.68
N TYR A 390 2.96 7.67 -6.16
CA TYR A 390 3.39 6.47 -5.45
C TYR A 390 4.92 6.37 -5.37
N TRP A 391 5.63 6.71 -6.46
CA TRP A 391 7.09 6.68 -6.50
C TRP A 391 7.69 7.74 -5.58
N ALA A 392 7.16 8.97 -5.62
CA ALA A 392 7.56 10.05 -4.72
C ALA A 392 7.37 9.66 -3.25
N ARG A 393 6.27 8.99 -2.92
CA ARG A 393 6.03 8.45 -1.56
C ARG A 393 6.99 7.33 -1.19
N LYS A 394 7.32 6.41 -2.10
CA LYS A 394 8.31 5.36 -1.81
C LYS A 394 9.71 5.95 -1.59
N CYS A 395 10.08 6.98 -2.34
CA CYS A 395 11.29 7.75 -2.08
C CYS A 395 11.23 8.45 -0.71
N GLY A 396 10.12 9.11 -0.38
CA GLY A 396 9.91 9.72 0.93
C GLY A 396 9.98 8.72 2.09
N SER A 397 9.41 7.52 1.92
CA SER A 397 9.50 6.41 2.87
C SER A 397 10.93 5.88 3.01
N TYR A 398 11.70 5.81 1.93
CA TYR A 398 13.12 5.46 1.98
C TYR A 398 13.93 6.50 2.77
N ILE A 399 13.73 7.79 2.49
CA ILE A 399 14.37 8.89 3.24
C ILE A 399 13.97 8.81 4.71
N ASN A 400 12.67 8.62 4.99
CA ASN A 400 12.15 8.45 6.34
C ASN A 400 12.86 7.29 7.07
N ARG A 401 12.99 6.11 6.47
CA ARG A 401 13.63 4.95 7.12
C ARG A 401 15.13 5.15 7.39
N ASN A 402 15.80 5.99 6.59
CA ASN A 402 17.23 6.23 6.71
C ASN A 402 17.60 7.46 7.56
N ILE A 403 16.62 8.23 8.04
CA ILE A 403 16.83 9.34 8.98
C ILE A 403 16.38 8.90 10.37
N PRO A 404 17.31 8.81 11.35
CA PRO A 404 16.98 8.41 12.71
C PRO A 404 15.86 9.25 13.31
N VAL A 405 14.91 8.59 13.98
CA VAL A 405 13.80 9.25 14.68
C VAL A 405 14.32 10.23 15.74
N SER A 406 15.47 9.92 16.37
CA SER A 406 16.12 10.78 17.36
C SER A 406 16.58 12.14 16.84
N GLU A 407 16.74 12.30 15.53
CA GLU A 407 17.11 13.59 14.92
C GLU A 407 15.90 14.48 14.67
N ARG A 408 14.68 13.97 14.83
CA ARG A 408 13.46 14.65 14.40
C ARG A 408 12.85 15.50 15.53
N PRO A 409 12.28 16.67 15.22
CA PRO A 409 12.10 17.21 13.89
C PRO A 409 13.41 17.76 13.31
N CYS A 410 13.69 17.48 12.03
CA CYS A 410 14.90 17.96 11.36
C CYS A 410 14.61 18.59 10.00
N GLU A 411 15.49 19.51 9.61
CA GLU A 411 15.48 20.10 8.28
C GLU A 411 16.08 19.12 7.26
N ILE A 412 15.41 19.02 6.11
CA ILE A 412 15.77 18.16 5.00
C ILE A 412 16.06 19.05 3.80
N THR A 413 17.35 19.24 3.56
CA THR A 413 17.89 20.00 2.43
C THR A 413 18.23 19.11 1.26
N ARG A 414 18.37 19.70 0.07
CA ARG A 414 18.74 19.00 -1.16
C ARG A 414 20.01 18.17 -0.99
N ASP A 415 21.10 18.80 -0.53
CA ASP A 415 22.41 18.16 -0.38
C ASP A 415 22.37 16.95 0.56
N ARG A 416 21.53 17.02 1.59
CA ARG A 416 21.37 15.93 2.58
C ARG A 416 20.76 14.68 1.95
N ILE A 417 19.77 14.83 1.07
CA ILE A 417 19.02 13.69 0.52
C ILE A 417 19.45 13.28 -0.87
N GLU A 418 20.23 14.07 -1.60
CA GLU A 418 20.66 13.73 -2.95
C GLU A 418 21.37 12.37 -3.06
N PRO A 419 22.29 12.00 -2.16
CA PRO A 419 22.84 10.64 -2.13
C PRO A 419 21.76 9.58 -1.85
N MET A 420 20.82 9.85 -0.94
CA MET A 420 19.76 8.92 -0.56
C MET A 420 18.77 8.68 -1.69
N VAL A 421 18.41 9.73 -2.44
CA VAL A 421 17.55 9.64 -3.63
C VAL A 421 18.25 8.82 -4.70
N THR A 422 19.54 9.06 -4.95
CA THR A 422 20.34 8.30 -5.92
C THR A 422 20.38 6.81 -5.55
N THR A 423 20.66 6.50 -4.28
CA THR A 423 20.66 5.12 -3.79
C THR A 423 19.28 4.48 -3.89
N PHE A 424 18.22 5.18 -3.49
CA PHE A 424 16.84 4.71 -3.64
C PHE A 424 16.50 4.36 -5.08
N VAL A 425 16.82 5.23 -6.04
CA VAL A 425 16.56 4.98 -7.47
C VAL A 425 17.24 3.69 -7.92
N LYS A 426 18.48 3.45 -7.48
CA LYS A 426 19.26 2.26 -7.86
C LYS A 426 18.78 0.99 -7.18
N GLU A 427 18.48 1.02 -5.88
CA GLU A 427 18.21 -0.17 -5.06
C GLU A 427 16.73 -0.60 -5.09
N GLU A 428 15.79 0.36 -5.05
CA GLU A 428 14.35 0.07 -4.96
C GLU A 428 13.57 0.64 -6.17
N GLY A 429 13.94 1.84 -6.61
CA GLY A 429 13.15 2.62 -7.56
C GLY A 429 13.10 2.05 -8.97
N ALA A 430 14.24 1.57 -9.49
CA ALA A 430 14.34 1.01 -10.84
C ALA A 430 13.37 -0.17 -11.04
N ALA A 431 13.35 -1.13 -10.11
CA ALA A 431 12.44 -2.28 -10.16
C ALA A 431 10.95 -1.86 -10.10
N ILE A 432 10.62 -0.85 -9.30
CA ILE A 432 9.24 -0.33 -9.22
C ILE A 432 8.81 0.28 -10.57
N ALA A 433 9.70 1.05 -11.21
CA ALA A 433 9.43 1.69 -12.49
C ALA A 433 9.39 0.66 -13.64
N GLU A 434 10.31 -0.30 -13.65
CA GLU A 434 10.37 -1.41 -14.60
C GLU A 434 9.05 -2.19 -14.64
N VAL A 435 8.49 -2.57 -13.50
CA VAL A 435 7.20 -3.29 -13.43
C VAL A 435 6.06 -2.45 -14.05
N ALA A 436 6.04 -1.15 -13.79
CA ALA A 436 5.03 -0.26 -14.36
C ALA A 436 5.16 -0.13 -15.89
N LEU A 437 6.40 -0.07 -16.39
CA LEU A 437 6.73 0.01 -17.82
C LEU A 437 6.46 -1.30 -18.55
N ARG A 438 6.88 -2.45 -17.99
CA ARG A 438 6.59 -3.78 -18.53
C ARG A 438 5.09 -3.96 -18.76
N HIS A 439 4.28 -3.58 -17.77
CA HIS A 439 2.83 -3.67 -17.91
C HIS A 439 2.29 -2.78 -19.03
N LEU A 440 2.76 -1.53 -19.15
CA LEU A 440 2.34 -0.66 -20.24
C LEU A 440 2.70 -1.24 -21.61
N PHE A 441 3.95 -1.66 -21.79
CA PHE A 441 4.42 -2.13 -23.08
C PHE A 441 3.85 -3.49 -23.46
N ARG A 442 3.43 -4.31 -22.50
CA ARG A 442 2.64 -5.50 -22.80
C ARG A 442 1.29 -5.15 -23.43
N VAL A 443 0.58 -4.16 -22.88
CA VAL A 443 -0.75 -3.75 -23.38
C VAL A 443 -0.64 -2.86 -24.62
N TYR A 444 0.45 -2.12 -24.77
CA TYR A 444 0.72 -1.25 -25.92
C TYR A 444 2.15 -1.42 -26.45
N PRO A 445 2.45 -2.54 -27.15
CA PRO A 445 3.81 -2.91 -27.56
C PRO A 445 4.53 -1.89 -28.44
N ALA A 446 3.80 -1.20 -29.32
CA ALA A 446 4.39 -0.20 -30.22
C ALA A 446 5.10 0.94 -29.47
N LEU A 447 4.66 1.28 -28.25
CA LEU A 447 5.29 2.33 -27.46
C LEU A 447 6.68 1.95 -26.93
N PHE A 448 7.02 0.65 -26.85
CA PHE A 448 8.34 0.22 -26.39
C PHE A 448 9.44 0.68 -27.35
N LYS A 449 9.22 0.51 -28.66
CA LYS A 449 10.15 0.97 -29.69
C LYS A 449 10.29 2.48 -29.67
N ALA A 450 9.17 3.20 -29.53
CA ALA A 450 9.17 4.66 -29.42
C ALA A 450 9.96 5.14 -28.19
N ALA A 451 9.72 4.56 -27.02
CA ALA A 451 10.45 4.88 -25.79
C ALA A 451 11.94 4.53 -25.90
N SER A 452 12.29 3.43 -26.57
CA SER A 452 13.68 3.03 -26.82
C SER A 452 14.44 4.05 -27.66
N LEU A 453 13.81 4.55 -28.74
CA LEU A 453 14.40 5.58 -29.59
C LEU A 453 14.61 6.89 -28.81
N CYS A 454 13.65 7.30 -27.98
CA CYS A 454 13.80 8.46 -27.11
C CYS A 454 14.95 8.28 -26.11
N HIS A 455 15.05 7.12 -25.46
CA HIS A 455 16.13 6.78 -24.52
C HIS A 455 17.52 6.83 -25.16
N GLU A 456 17.63 6.43 -26.44
CA GLU A 456 18.86 6.49 -27.23
C GLU A 456 19.18 7.90 -27.80
N GLY A 457 18.38 8.92 -27.48
CA GLY A 457 18.53 10.26 -28.04
C GLY A 457 18.05 10.40 -29.49
N LYS A 458 17.37 9.40 -30.03
CA LYS A 458 16.81 9.35 -31.40
C LYS A 458 15.32 9.72 -31.46
N GLY A 459 14.85 10.55 -30.51
CA GLY A 459 13.44 10.95 -30.40
C GLY A 459 12.86 11.56 -31.68
N ALA A 460 13.67 12.21 -32.52
CA ALA A 460 13.25 12.75 -33.81
C ALA A 460 12.69 11.68 -34.79
N GLN A 461 13.03 10.40 -34.60
CA GLN A 461 12.55 9.28 -35.42
C GLN A 461 11.18 8.75 -34.96
N VAL A 462 10.69 9.21 -33.80
CA VAL A 462 9.42 8.78 -33.22
C VAL A 462 8.29 9.65 -33.76
N SER A 463 7.15 9.04 -34.08
CA SER A 463 5.98 9.77 -34.55
C SER A 463 5.47 10.77 -33.51
N GLU A 464 4.98 11.94 -33.92
CA GLU A 464 4.39 12.90 -32.99
C GLU A 464 3.16 12.34 -32.25
N ARG A 465 2.46 11.35 -32.84
CA ARG A 465 1.39 10.61 -32.18
C ARG A 465 1.93 9.85 -30.96
N ASP A 466 2.97 9.05 -31.15
CA ASP A 466 3.55 8.24 -30.06
C ASP A 466 4.19 9.10 -28.99
N LYS A 467 4.88 10.19 -29.36
CA LYS A 467 5.42 11.15 -28.39
C LYS A 467 4.34 11.75 -27.51
N ARG A 468 3.21 12.19 -28.10
CA ARG A 468 2.07 12.71 -27.32
C ARG A 468 1.53 11.66 -26.35
N ILE A 469 1.43 10.40 -26.76
CA ILE A 469 0.96 9.31 -25.91
C ILE A 469 1.97 9.03 -24.77
N LEU A 470 3.27 8.95 -25.07
CA LEU A 470 4.32 8.77 -24.06
C LEU A 470 4.34 9.91 -23.03
N ARG A 471 4.14 11.16 -23.47
CA ARG A 471 4.00 12.33 -22.56
C ARG A 471 2.78 12.21 -21.66
N ARG A 472 1.63 11.77 -22.19
CA ARG A 472 0.41 11.54 -21.39
C ARG A 472 0.59 10.45 -20.32
N TYR A 473 1.39 9.42 -20.62
CA TYR A 473 1.79 8.43 -19.62
C TYR A 473 2.84 8.92 -18.62
N GLY A 474 3.42 10.10 -18.83
CA GLY A 474 4.51 10.61 -18.01
C GLY A 474 5.86 9.95 -18.32
N ILE A 475 6.00 9.26 -19.44
CA ILE A 475 7.26 8.61 -19.85
C ILE A 475 8.25 9.65 -20.37
N LEU A 476 7.78 10.63 -21.13
CA LEU A 476 8.61 11.74 -21.61
C LEU A 476 8.39 13.01 -20.79
N GLN A 477 9.45 13.79 -20.61
CA GLN A 477 9.43 15.01 -19.80
C GLN A 477 8.97 16.23 -20.60
N GLY A 478 7.74 16.69 -20.39
CA GLY A 478 7.26 17.94 -20.96
C GLY A 478 7.40 17.97 -22.49
N ALA A 479 8.03 19.02 -23.03
CA ALA A 479 8.29 19.15 -24.47
C ALA A 479 9.57 18.44 -24.94
N SER A 480 10.37 17.87 -24.04
CA SER A 480 11.58 17.13 -24.43
C SER A 480 11.22 15.73 -24.94
N ASP A 481 12.14 15.16 -25.72
CA ASP A 481 12.05 13.76 -26.17
C ASP A 481 12.88 12.83 -25.26
N VAL A 482 13.07 13.22 -23.99
CA VAL A 482 13.85 12.47 -22.99
C VAL A 482 12.93 11.83 -21.96
N LEU A 483 13.33 10.66 -21.44
CA LEU A 483 12.61 9.97 -20.38
C LEU A 483 12.50 10.83 -19.10
N SER A 484 11.35 10.72 -18.42
CA SER A 484 10.97 11.59 -17.31
C SER A 484 11.55 11.13 -15.98
N GLY A 485 12.64 11.76 -15.56
CA GLY A 485 13.21 11.55 -14.23
C GLY A 485 14.05 10.27 -14.11
N GLN A 486 14.85 10.21 -13.06
CA GLN A 486 15.85 9.16 -12.88
C GLN A 486 15.23 7.76 -12.73
N MET A 487 14.11 7.63 -12.03
CA MET A 487 13.41 6.35 -11.87
C MET A 487 12.89 5.80 -13.19
N MET A 488 12.34 6.65 -14.06
CA MET A 488 11.83 6.22 -15.36
C MET A 488 12.98 5.72 -16.24
N THR A 489 14.07 6.46 -16.28
CA THR A 489 15.28 6.09 -17.02
C THR A 489 15.87 4.79 -16.50
N ALA A 490 16.05 4.65 -15.19
CA ALA A 490 16.61 3.45 -14.58
C ALA A 490 15.71 2.21 -14.80
N GLY A 491 14.40 2.33 -14.58
CA GLY A 491 13.47 1.23 -14.80
C GLY A 491 13.37 0.82 -16.27
N PHE A 492 13.44 1.77 -17.20
CA PHE A 492 13.47 1.48 -18.63
C PHE A 492 14.78 0.78 -19.04
N GLN A 493 15.91 1.17 -18.47
CA GLN A 493 17.20 0.52 -18.70
C GLN A 493 17.17 -0.95 -18.27
N VAL A 494 16.69 -1.25 -17.06
CA VAL A 494 16.52 -2.63 -16.57
C VAL A 494 15.63 -3.45 -17.51
N LEU A 495 14.53 -2.86 -17.97
CA LEU A 495 13.62 -3.52 -18.92
C LEU A 495 14.31 -3.85 -20.26
N LYS A 496 15.11 -2.93 -20.79
CA LYS A 496 15.84 -3.12 -22.06
C LYS A 496 16.90 -4.23 -21.95
N GLU A 497 17.63 -4.26 -20.84
CA GLU A 497 18.62 -5.30 -20.55
C GLU A 497 17.97 -6.68 -20.47
N GLY A 498 16.80 -6.80 -19.83
CA GLY A 498 16.04 -8.05 -19.77
C GLY A 498 15.45 -8.49 -21.12
N THR A 499 15.23 -7.57 -22.08
CA THR A 499 14.67 -7.89 -23.41
C THR A 499 15.75 -8.30 -24.42
N SER A 500 17.02 -7.96 -24.17
CA SER A 500 18.14 -8.18 -25.09
C SER A 500 18.64 -9.64 -25.13
N GLY A 501 17.99 -10.55 -24.40
CA GLY A 501 18.35 -11.98 -24.30
C GLY A 501 17.36 -12.96 -24.94
N ILE A 502 16.41 -12.50 -25.76
CA ILE A 502 15.38 -13.36 -26.36
C ILE A 502 15.48 -13.33 -27.89
N GLU A 503 16.13 -14.34 -28.48
CA GLU A 503 15.91 -14.67 -29.90
C GLU A 503 14.47 -15.21 -30.10
N PRO A 504 13.84 -14.97 -31.26
CA PRO A 504 12.48 -15.41 -31.51
C PRO A 504 12.43 -16.93 -31.69
N VAL A 505 12.02 -17.65 -30.65
CA VAL A 505 11.76 -19.09 -30.73
C VAL A 505 10.45 -19.32 -31.50
N VAL A 506 10.59 -19.96 -32.65
CA VAL A 506 9.50 -20.55 -33.46
C VAL A 506 8.67 -21.49 -32.58
N PRO A 507 7.33 -21.48 -32.64
CA PRO A 507 6.52 -22.31 -31.75
C PRO A 507 6.70 -23.79 -32.13
N ALA A 508 7.44 -24.52 -31.30
CA ALA A 508 7.40 -25.98 -31.28
C ALA A 508 6.30 -26.44 -30.32
N THR A 509 5.59 -27.47 -30.76
CA THR A 509 4.49 -28.19 -30.10
C THR A 509 4.81 -28.68 -28.68
N PRO A 510 3.76 -28.96 -27.87
CA PRO A 510 3.85 -29.00 -26.42
C PRO A 510 4.38 -30.33 -25.90
N ASP A 511 5.42 -30.28 -25.08
CA ASP A 511 5.65 -31.22 -23.98
C ASP A 511 6.68 -30.63 -23.00
N GLY A 512 6.31 -30.59 -21.71
CA GLY A 512 7.19 -30.21 -20.60
C GLY A 512 6.67 -29.05 -19.76
N LEU A 513 6.54 -29.29 -18.45
CA LEU A 513 6.11 -28.42 -17.34
C LEU A 513 7.02 -27.18 -17.09
N ASN A 514 7.45 -26.50 -18.14
CA ASN A 514 8.28 -25.31 -18.05
C ASN A 514 7.38 -24.08 -17.85
N LEU A 515 7.56 -23.40 -16.73
CA LEU A 515 7.01 -22.06 -16.53
C LEU A 515 7.55 -21.14 -17.61
N SER A 516 6.71 -20.27 -18.15
CA SER A 516 7.22 -19.14 -18.94
C SER A 516 8.17 -18.30 -18.07
N LEU A 517 9.16 -17.63 -18.68
CA LEU A 517 10.10 -16.77 -17.95
C LEU A 517 9.39 -15.72 -17.07
N ASP A 518 8.22 -15.26 -17.52
CA ASP A 518 7.37 -14.32 -16.78
C ASP A 518 6.72 -14.98 -15.54
N GLU A 519 6.17 -16.20 -15.67
CA GLU A 519 5.61 -16.96 -14.54
C GLU A 519 6.71 -17.37 -13.54
N TRP A 520 7.89 -17.72 -14.04
CA TRP A 520 9.07 -18.04 -13.23
C TRP A 520 9.49 -16.84 -12.38
N ALA A 521 9.56 -15.65 -12.97
CA ALA A 521 9.95 -14.43 -12.28
C ALA A 521 8.90 -13.96 -11.26
N GLU A 522 7.60 -14.07 -11.58
CA GLU A 522 6.51 -13.74 -10.66
C GLU A 522 6.45 -14.70 -9.46
N GLU A 523 6.59 -16.01 -9.69
CA GLU A 523 6.64 -17.01 -8.63
C GLU A 523 7.88 -16.80 -7.74
N LEU A 524 9.04 -16.51 -8.33
CA LEU A 524 10.27 -16.24 -7.59
C LEU A 524 10.16 -14.99 -6.71
N ALA A 525 9.55 -13.91 -7.21
CA ALA A 525 9.31 -12.70 -6.42
C ALA A 525 8.31 -12.92 -5.27
N ALA A 526 7.23 -13.69 -5.53
CA ALA A 526 6.22 -14.01 -4.52
C ALA A 526 6.81 -14.89 -3.40
N VAL A 527 7.61 -15.88 -3.77
CA VAL A 527 8.31 -16.79 -2.86
C VAL A 527 9.37 -16.06 -2.04
N GLY A 528 10.17 -15.18 -2.66
CA GLY A 528 11.19 -14.38 -1.97
C GLY A 528 10.59 -13.46 -0.90
N LYS A 529 9.46 -12.79 -1.21
CA LYS A 529 8.75 -11.96 -0.23
C LYS A 529 8.26 -12.76 0.98
N ARG A 530 7.66 -13.93 0.75
CA ARG A 530 7.15 -14.81 1.82
C ARG A 530 8.28 -15.33 2.70
N ARG A 531 9.39 -15.77 2.08
CA ARG A 531 10.58 -16.21 2.81
C ARG A 531 11.12 -15.12 3.72
N ASN A 532 11.27 -13.88 3.24
CA ASN A 532 11.79 -12.77 4.05
C ASN A 532 10.91 -12.50 5.29
N LEU A 533 9.59 -12.65 5.15
CA LEU A 533 8.66 -12.52 6.27
C LEU A 533 8.82 -13.67 7.27
N VAL A 534 8.95 -14.91 6.79
CA VAL A 534 9.19 -16.09 7.63
C VAL A 534 10.53 -15.98 8.36
N GLU A 535 11.60 -15.58 7.68
CA GLU A 535 12.94 -15.40 8.25
C GLU A 535 12.92 -14.37 9.39
N ARG A 536 12.27 -13.22 9.18
CA ARG A 536 12.09 -12.20 10.21
C ARG A 536 11.30 -12.72 11.41
N ARG A 537 10.20 -13.44 11.18
CA ARG A 537 9.38 -14.01 12.26
C ARG A 537 10.11 -15.09 13.06
N LEU A 538 10.83 -16.00 12.39
CA LEU A 538 11.66 -17.01 13.07
C LEU A 538 12.73 -16.35 13.94
N ARG A 539 13.34 -15.28 13.44
CA ARG A 539 14.35 -14.51 14.17
C ARG A 539 13.81 -13.92 15.47
N GLU A 540 12.65 -13.26 15.40
CA GLU A 540 11.96 -12.69 16.56
C GLU A 540 11.53 -13.79 17.56
N LEU A 541 11.01 -14.90 17.04
CA LEU A 541 10.52 -16.03 17.83
C LEU A 541 11.65 -16.73 18.61
N VAL A 542 12.75 -17.07 17.93
CA VAL A 542 13.90 -17.74 18.56
C VAL A 542 14.47 -16.91 19.69
N LEU A 543 14.61 -15.61 19.47
CA LEU A 543 15.07 -14.67 20.48
C LEU A 543 14.13 -14.62 21.69
N ASN A 544 12.82 -14.56 21.46
CA ASN A 544 11.83 -14.47 22.54
C ASN A 544 11.75 -15.75 23.37
N PHE A 545 11.76 -16.92 22.73
CA PHE A 545 11.72 -18.21 23.43
C PHE A 545 12.98 -18.45 24.26
N LEU A 546 14.17 -18.16 23.70
CA LEU A 546 15.42 -18.27 24.45
C LEU A 546 15.49 -17.27 25.60
N ARG A 547 15.04 -16.03 25.39
CA ARG A 547 14.97 -15.02 26.47
C ARG A 547 14.03 -15.48 27.58
N PHE A 548 12.87 -16.03 27.24
CA PHE A 548 11.90 -16.54 28.21
C PHE A 548 12.43 -17.73 29.02
N ASP A 549 13.10 -18.68 28.37
CA ASP A 549 13.73 -19.83 29.02
C ASP A 549 14.88 -19.41 29.94
N CYS A 550 15.74 -18.48 29.50
CA CYS A 550 16.80 -17.91 30.32
C CYS A 550 16.26 -17.09 31.51
N MET A 551 15.14 -16.38 31.34
CA MET A 551 14.45 -15.71 32.46
C MET A 551 13.94 -16.73 33.48
N SER A 552 13.32 -17.80 33.01
CA SER A 552 12.69 -18.83 33.86
C SER A 552 13.71 -19.67 34.63
N SER A 553 14.91 -19.84 34.07
CA SER A 553 16.03 -20.58 34.69
C SER A 553 17.03 -19.70 35.44
N GLY A 554 16.85 -18.38 35.45
CA GLY A 554 17.77 -17.44 36.11
C GLY A 554 19.12 -17.24 35.38
N SER A 555 19.22 -17.65 34.12
CA SER A 555 20.46 -17.64 33.30
C SER A 555 20.47 -16.53 32.22
N LEU A 556 19.73 -15.43 32.44
CA LEU A 556 19.65 -14.31 31.48
C LEU A 556 21.02 -13.76 31.01
N PRO A 557 22.05 -13.64 31.87
CA PRO A 557 23.38 -13.19 31.45
C PRO A 557 24.02 -14.08 30.38
N ASP A 558 23.64 -15.35 30.29
CA ASP A 558 24.22 -16.33 29.37
C ASP A 558 23.50 -16.38 28.00
N LEU A 559 22.42 -15.61 27.83
CA LEU A 559 21.58 -15.60 26.62
C LEU A 559 22.41 -15.35 25.34
N LEU A 560 23.32 -14.37 25.38
CA LEU A 560 24.19 -14.05 24.24
C LEU A 560 25.12 -15.23 23.92
N GLN A 561 25.75 -15.83 24.93
CA GLN A 561 26.65 -16.98 24.75
C GLN A 561 25.92 -18.19 24.17
N ARG A 562 24.69 -18.44 24.64
CA ARG A 562 23.82 -19.49 24.12
C ARG A 562 23.48 -19.28 22.65
N ILE A 563 23.15 -18.05 22.25
CA ILE A 563 22.85 -17.69 20.85
C ILE A 563 24.08 -17.83 19.93
N ILE A 564 25.24 -17.25 20.30
CA ILE A 564 26.42 -17.25 19.42
C ILE A 564 27.15 -18.60 19.38
N SER A 565 26.78 -19.55 20.25
CA SER A 565 27.37 -20.88 20.32
C SER A 565 27.24 -21.70 19.03
N ILE A 566 26.30 -21.36 18.15
CA ILE A 566 26.09 -22.01 16.85
C ILE A 566 27.06 -21.53 15.76
N VAL A 567 27.76 -20.43 16.01
CA VAL A 567 28.67 -19.78 15.05
C VAL A 567 30.13 -20.23 15.32
N PRO A 568 31.01 -20.32 14.31
CA PRO A 568 32.43 -20.65 14.51
C PRO A 568 33.18 -19.69 15.44
N SER A 569 34.24 -20.17 16.09
CA SER A 569 35.02 -19.46 17.12
C SER A 569 35.48 -18.06 16.70
N LYS A 570 35.96 -17.89 15.47
CA LYS A 570 36.37 -16.57 14.94
C LYS A 570 35.25 -15.54 14.91
N SER A 571 34.02 -15.94 14.61
CA SER A 571 32.89 -14.99 14.55
C SER A 571 32.25 -14.78 15.92
N ARG A 572 32.47 -15.68 16.89
CA ARG A 572 32.01 -15.48 18.29
C ARG A 572 32.69 -14.29 18.93
N GLU A 573 33.99 -14.09 18.69
CA GLU A 573 34.75 -12.93 19.19
C GLU A 573 34.16 -11.60 18.68
N VAL A 574 33.74 -11.56 17.41
CA VAL A 574 33.12 -10.38 16.79
C VAL A 574 31.72 -10.09 17.34
N LEU A 575 30.99 -11.14 17.74
CA LEU A 575 29.62 -11.02 18.24
C LEU A 575 29.54 -10.89 19.78
N ALA A 576 30.63 -11.15 20.50
CA ALA A 576 30.67 -11.14 21.97
C ALA A 576 30.41 -9.77 22.59
N HIS A 577 30.63 -8.69 21.84
CA HIS A 577 30.37 -7.30 22.28
C HIS A 577 28.97 -6.79 21.93
N LEU A 578 28.14 -7.60 21.25
CA LEU A 578 26.80 -7.22 20.83
C LEU A 578 25.74 -7.66 21.85
N THR A 579 24.58 -7.03 21.79
CA THR A 579 23.38 -7.55 22.46
C THR A 579 22.85 -8.80 21.77
N ALA A 580 22.02 -9.61 22.46
CA ALA A 580 21.41 -10.80 21.89
C ALA A 580 20.58 -10.49 20.63
N GLU A 581 19.88 -9.36 20.65
CA GLU A 581 19.08 -8.81 19.55
C GLU A 581 19.97 -8.50 18.33
N GLN A 582 21.09 -7.81 18.56
CA GLN A 582 22.05 -7.44 17.53
C GLN A 582 22.76 -8.66 16.95
N ALA A 583 23.11 -9.65 17.76
CA ALA A 583 23.74 -10.89 17.31
C ALA A 583 22.80 -11.68 16.39
N VAL A 584 21.55 -11.90 16.85
CA VAL A 584 20.52 -12.60 16.08
C VAL A 584 20.17 -11.84 14.78
N SER A 585 20.24 -10.50 14.77
CA SER A 585 20.01 -9.69 13.55
C SER A 585 21.03 -9.93 12.44
N LYS A 586 22.21 -10.48 12.77
CA LYS A 586 23.29 -10.79 11.81
C LYS A 586 23.27 -12.24 11.33
N PHE A 587 22.41 -13.10 11.88
CA PHE A 587 22.34 -14.52 11.52
C PHE A 587 21.69 -14.71 10.16
N ASN A 588 22.27 -15.55 9.30
CA ASN A 588 21.61 -15.97 8.07
C ASN A 588 20.54 -17.03 8.35
N TRP A 589 19.77 -17.42 7.33
CA TRP A 589 18.74 -18.47 7.45
C TRP A 589 19.27 -19.76 8.10
N THR A 590 20.43 -20.26 7.65
CA THR A 590 21.01 -21.49 8.19
C THR A 590 21.44 -21.35 9.65
N ASP A 591 21.88 -20.18 10.08
CA ASP A 591 22.23 -19.90 11.47
C ASP A 591 20.99 -19.91 12.37
N ILE A 592 19.87 -19.34 11.90
CA ILE A 592 18.58 -19.35 12.61
C ILE A 592 18.06 -20.79 12.75
N VAL A 593 18.09 -21.56 11.67
CA VAL A 593 17.62 -22.97 11.66
C VAL A 593 18.52 -23.85 12.52
N LYS A 594 19.85 -23.67 12.49
CA LYS A 594 20.80 -24.35 13.39
C LYS A 594 20.53 -24.03 14.85
N LEU A 595 20.21 -22.78 15.18
CA LEU A 595 19.88 -22.38 16.54
C LEU A 595 18.59 -23.04 17.02
N ILE A 596 17.53 -23.06 16.19
CA ILE A 596 16.28 -23.81 16.49
C ILE A 596 16.57 -25.30 16.67
N GLY A 597 17.36 -25.89 15.78
CA GLY A 597 17.71 -27.30 15.85
C GLY A 597 18.53 -27.67 17.09
N LYS A 598 19.42 -26.78 17.55
CA LYS A 598 20.18 -26.96 18.79
C LYS A 598 19.26 -26.88 20.03
N GLU A 599 18.30 -25.97 20.00
CA GLU A 599 17.43 -25.64 21.12
C GLU A 599 16.03 -26.27 20.96
N TRP A 600 15.96 -27.43 20.29
CA TRP A 600 14.73 -28.01 19.78
C TRP A 600 13.64 -28.24 20.84
N VAL A 601 14.04 -28.58 22.06
CA VAL A 601 13.12 -28.82 23.19
C VAL A 601 12.20 -27.61 23.44
N LEU A 602 12.67 -26.39 23.19
CA LEU A 602 11.87 -25.17 23.33
C LEU A 602 10.82 -25.01 22.23
N PHE A 603 11.04 -25.63 21.07
CA PHE A 603 10.26 -25.42 19.86
C PHE A 603 9.46 -26.64 19.41
N GLU A 604 9.65 -27.81 20.02
CA GLU A 604 8.99 -29.08 19.63
C GLU A 604 7.46 -28.97 19.61
N LYS A 605 6.88 -28.27 20.60
CA LYS A 605 5.42 -28.07 20.68
C LYS A 605 4.88 -27.21 19.56
N LEU A 606 5.71 -26.31 19.03
CA LEU A 606 5.33 -25.39 17.97
C LEU A 606 5.50 -26.03 16.60
N PHE A 607 6.70 -26.53 16.31
CA PHE A 607 7.08 -27.03 14.98
C PHE A 607 6.85 -28.53 14.77
N GLY A 608 6.54 -29.28 15.82
CA GLY A 608 6.19 -30.70 15.75
C GLY A 608 7.42 -31.59 15.69
N ASP A 609 7.60 -32.31 14.58
CA ASP A 609 8.72 -33.22 14.37
C ASP A 609 9.96 -32.47 13.85
N LYS A 610 11.13 -32.77 14.44
CA LYS A 610 12.39 -32.10 14.14
C LYS A 610 12.84 -32.33 12.71
N ASP A 611 12.81 -33.59 12.27
CA ASP A 611 13.34 -33.96 10.96
C ASP A 611 12.43 -33.43 9.84
N ILE A 612 11.12 -33.40 10.07
CA ILE A 612 10.15 -32.79 9.15
C ILE A 612 10.37 -31.27 9.06
N PHE A 613 10.57 -30.59 10.19
CA PHE A 613 10.84 -29.15 10.20
C PHE A 613 12.16 -28.80 9.48
N MET A 614 13.23 -29.54 9.77
CA MET A 614 14.54 -29.32 9.15
C MET A 614 14.46 -29.53 7.63
N LYS A 615 13.80 -30.59 7.16
CA LYS A 615 13.58 -30.84 5.72
C LYS A 615 12.87 -29.69 5.02
N HIS A 616 11.83 -29.12 5.64
CA HIS A 616 11.15 -27.95 5.07
C HIS A 616 12.03 -26.71 5.07
N CYS A 617 12.86 -26.51 6.10
CA CYS A 617 13.80 -25.39 6.16
C CYS A 617 14.95 -25.52 5.16
N ASP A 618 15.38 -26.74 4.85
CA ASP A 618 16.40 -27.02 3.83
C ASP A 618 15.87 -26.67 2.44
N VAL A 619 14.62 -27.05 2.11
CA VAL A 619 13.95 -26.66 0.86
C VAL A 619 13.83 -25.14 0.75
N ILE A 620 13.51 -24.43 1.84
CA ILE A 620 13.43 -22.95 1.85
C ILE A 620 14.82 -22.31 1.76
N ASN A 621 15.89 -23.03 2.11
CA ASN A 621 17.25 -22.52 2.03
C ASN A 621 17.85 -22.61 0.61
N ASP A 622 17.29 -23.44 -0.26
CA ASP A 622 17.69 -23.52 -1.67
C ASP A 622 17.27 -22.23 -2.40
N ARG A 623 18.16 -21.23 -2.36
CA ARG A 623 17.99 -19.89 -2.92
C ARG A 623 17.96 -19.90 -4.45
N TYR A 624 16.78 -20.08 -5.04
CA TYR A 624 16.59 -19.89 -6.49
C TYR A 624 16.76 -18.42 -6.93
N ASP A 625 16.66 -17.47 -5.99
CA ASP A 625 16.82 -16.03 -6.19
C ASP A 625 18.28 -15.54 -6.19
N ALA A 626 19.19 -16.29 -5.57
CA ALA A 626 20.59 -15.86 -5.38
C ALA A 626 21.60 -16.65 -6.24
N HIS A 627 21.20 -17.79 -6.79
CA HIS A 627 22.01 -18.59 -7.70
C HIS A 627 21.11 -18.97 -8.87
N ALA A 628 21.49 -18.56 -10.09
CA ALA A 628 20.80 -18.87 -11.34
C ALA A 628 20.74 -20.40 -11.60
N LYS A 629 19.94 -21.11 -10.82
CA LYS A 629 19.58 -22.51 -10.97
C LYS A 629 18.23 -22.55 -11.67
N ASP A 630 18.11 -23.39 -12.69
CA ASP A 630 16.85 -23.65 -13.39
C ASP A 630 15.88 -24.33 -12.42
N ALA A 631 14.88 -23.59 -11.94
CA ALA A 631 13.81 -24.09 -11.08
C ALA A 631 12.54 -24.30 -11.92
N ASP A 632 11.95 -25.49 -11.88
CA ASP A 632 10.74 -25.79 -12.63
C ASP A 632 9.45 -25.56 -11.81
N SER A 633 8.29 -25.79 -12.42
CA SER A 633 7.00 -25.64 -11.73
C SER A 633 6.83 -26.57 -10.52
N ALA A 634 7.48 -27.74 -10.51
CA ALA A 634 7.43 -28.68 -9.40
C ALA A 634 8.30 -28.19 -8.23
N ASP A 635 9.45 -27.56 -8.51
CA ASP A 635 10.31 -26.92 -7.51
C ASP A 635 9.58 -25.79 -6.79
N PHE A 636 8.89 -24.91 -7.52
CA PHE A 636 8.09 -23.84 -6.89
C PHE A 636 6.91 -24.40 -6.10
N ALA A 637 6.28 -25.49 -6.53
CA ALA A 637 5.21 -26.14 -5.77
C ALA A 637 5.73 -26.73 -4.45
N LEU A 638 6.90 -27.39 -4.49
CA LEU A 638 7.57 -27.93 -3.30
C LEU A 638 7.98 -26.79 -2.33
N TYR A 639 8.54 -25.71 -2.86
CA TYR A 639 8.94 -24.55 -2.07
C TYR A 639 7.73 -23.84 -1.44
N ARG A 640 6.64 -23.65 -2.18
CA ARG A 640 5.38 -23.10 -1.65
C ARG A 640 4.81 -23.96 -0.53
N ARG A 641 4.86 -25.29 -0.68
CA ARG A 641 4.42 -26.23 0.35
C ARG A 641 5.27 -26.12 1.62
N SER A 642 6.59 -26.00 1.48
CA SER A 642 7.51 -25.83 2.61
C SER A 642 7.31 -24.48 3.32
N LEU A 643 7.17 -23.38 2.58
CA LEU A 643 6.84 -22.08 3.17
C LEU A 643 5.52 -22.12 3.92
N LYS A 644 4.47 -22.71 3.32
CA LYS A 644 3.15 -22.84 3.95
C LYS A 644 3.22 -23.65 5.25
N TYR A 645 3.99 -24.74 5.27
CA TYR A 645 4.20 -25.52 6.49
C TYR A 645 4.76 -24.68 7.64
N VAL A 646 5.83 -23.90 7.38
CA VAL A 646 6.45 -23.06 8.41
C VAL A 646 5.52 -21.90 8.81
N GLU A 647 4.85 -21.26 7.86
CA GLU A 647 3.89 -20.18 8.09
C GLU A 647 2.71 -20.61 8.98
N GLU A 648 2.11 -21.78 8.71
CA GLU A 648 1.00 -22.34 9.50
C GLU A 648 1.40 -22.71 10.93
N ARG A 649 2.69 -22.99 11.16
CA ARG A 649 3.22 -23.27 12.49
C ARG A 649 3.49 -21.98 13.25
N LEU A 650 4.02 -20.97 12.55
CA LEU A 650 4.21 -19.62 13.09
C LEU A 650 2.89 -18.91 13.41
N SER A 651 1.81 -19.18 12.69
CA SER A 651 0.49 -18.57 12.96
C SER A 651 -0.18 -19.08 14.24
N LYS A 652 0.26 -20.21 14.81
CA LYS A 652 -0.26 -20.76 16.08
C LYS A 652 0.17 -19.96 17.32
N LEU A 653 0.99 -18.93 17.14
CA LEU A 653 1.44 -18.00 18.17
C LEU A 653 0.61 -16.70 18.24
N GLN A 654 -0.34 -16.52 17.31
CA GLN A 654 -1.39 -15.50 17.36
C GLN A 654 -2.62 -16.08 18.03
#